data_AF-A0AAV8EK56-F1
#
_entry.id   AF-A0AAV8EK56-F1
#
_cell.length_a   1.000
_cell.length_b   1.000
_cell.length_c   1.000
_cell.angle_alpha   90.00
_cell.angle_beta   90.00
_cell.angle_gamma   90.00
#
_symmetry.space_group_name_H-M   'P 1'
#
loop_
_entity.id
_entity.type
_entity.pdbx_description
1 polymer ?
#
loop_
_entity_poly.entity_id
_entity_poly.type
_entity_poly.pdbx_seq_one_letter_code
_entity_poly.pdbx_strand_id
1 'polypeptide(L)'
;MTRLENGLAIILVFTQLFLHKHVMGDSRTALVAQYCNNQEPESGSALADYFVPAMDNLYTNVSANGYGTAGVGSGPNAVFGLGQCLEDLGSIDCQLCFGQVRSLLPKCYPYTGGRIYLDGCFGRYANYSFFGEALDAYDTKMCNSTSGNSTDHTFYETVQKTVNNVTVAGKSRNGYAVGSSKGSNVSVYVLVQCWEALNQSACNTCLDAAAASVLECVPAFEGRALFSGCYIRYSNRLFWNSDDTGSGSSGNHNLLWIILGPCLGVIFIIVGILVWKRKLISRKSSAESLLQLYSADLPAGMMQSSLNFKYGELKKATDNFNLSNKLGQGSCGAVFKAVLSDGKEVAVKRLFLNTRQWAQQFFNEVDLISQVRHRNLVKLLGCSLDGPESLLVYEFYPNRSLDLFLFDSSKERNLNWSQRINIIQGVAEGLSYLHEESEMRIIHRDIKASNILLDDKFKPKITDFGLARAFSEDKTHLTTGVAGTLGYMAPEYLVHGHLREKADVYSFGVLVLEMVTGKRCSGSVGSHSGHLLLSQVWNHYRSKTIEKIADKEIYEDSLKEEILSVVQIGLQCTQSSPADRPTMSKVVELIRSRSHDAEADKPINREGKRGRVRKRCILHLQATALGEATHQAVQFYFMQMGSSTNITILSLGLLFLLCVFSSFCTTVCISEARNNTLRVGEELRKYKRARALLKRLNKPSLKIIQSPDGDTIDCVPIHKQPAFDHPRLRGQKPLEPPRRPRGHVHARNISINSNQDEITHIQQLWTVSGDACPDGTIPIRRTKEDDILRARSIKRFGRKPVAAGVRRDSISSGHEHAVGFVMGEQYYGAKASMNVWAPRVASQSEFSLSQIWVISGSFGNDLNTIEAGWQVSPQLYGDNLPRFFTYWTTDAYQATGCYNLLCSGFVQTNNRIAMGAAISPTSSYRGAQFDISLLIWKDPNHGNWWLEFGSGVLVGYWPSVLFSHLADHASMIQFGGEIVNTGSNGFHSETQMGSGHFAHEGFGKSAYFRNLEIVDWDNSLIPLTNLRVLADHPNCYDIQGGINTVWGNYFYFGGPGRNMKCP
;
A
#
# COMPACT_ATOMS: atom_id res chain seq x y z
N MET A 1 50.53 37.10 -20.21
CA MET A 1 51.20 37.48 -18.95
C MET A 1 50.81 38.92 -18.68
N THR A 2 49.79 39.26 -17.89
CA THR A 2 49.79 39.31 -16.41
C THR A 2 48.37 39.57 -15.87
N ARG A 3 47.38 38.73 -16.20
CA ARG A 3 46.02 38.80 -15.60
C ARG A 3 45.36 37.42 -15.42
N LEU A 4 46.13 36.41 -15.02
CA LEU A 4 45.60 35.07 -14.75
C LEU A 4 45.94 34.51 -13.35
N GLU A 5 46.59 35.29 -12.47
CA GLU A 5 47.08 34.74 -11.19
C GLU A 5 46.28 35.18 -9.95
N ASN A 6 45.47 36.24 -10.02
CA ASN A 6 44.68 36.70 -8.85
C ASN A 6 43.29 36.03 -8.72
N GLY A 7 42.88 35.21 -9.70
CA GLY A 7 41.62 34.45 -9.66
C GLY A 7 41.74 33.06 -9.04
N LEU A 8 42.95 32.49 -8.99
CA LEU A 8 43.18 31.12 -8.52
C LEU A 8 43.28 30.99 -6.99
N ALA A 9 43.64 32.05 -6.28
CA ALA A 9 43.79 32.01 -4.82
C ALA A 9 42.44 32.03 -4.06
N ILE A 10 41.38 32.63 -4.64
CA ILE A 10 40.06 32.74 -3.98
C ILE A 10 39.25 31.44 -4.15
N ILE A 11 39.50 30.67 -5.21
CA ILE A 11 38.81 29.39 -5.49
C ILE A 11 39.35 28.25 -4.61
N LEU A 12 40.61 28.31 -4.19
CA LEU A 12 41.22 27.30 -3.31
C LEU A 12 40.80 27.42 -1.82
N VAL A 13 40.37 28.60 -1.37
CA VAL A 13 39.87 28.79 0.01
C VAL A 13 38.39 28.43 0.14
N PHE A 14 37.58 28.64 -0.91
CA PHE A 14 36.16 28.26 -0.91
C PHE A 14 35.90 26.77 -1.16
N THR A 15 36.89 26.03 -1.66
CA THR A 15 36.77 24.57 -1.92
C THR A 15 37.05 23.70 -0.68
N GLN A 16 37.58 24.25 0.42
CA GLN A 16 37.76 23.49 1.66
C GLN A 16 36.62 23.60 2.68
N LEU A 17 35.68 24.55 2.53
CA LEU A 17 34.57 24.73 3.49
C LEU A 17 33.26 24.02 3.12
N PHE A 18 33.19 23.32 1.97
CA PHE A 18 32.01 22.52 1.57
C PHE A 18 32.29 21.02 1.42
N LEU A 19 33.20 20.49 2.23
CA LEU A 19 33.26 19.06 2.53
C LEU A 19 32.36 18.75 3.74
N HIS A 20 31.04 18.92 3.60
CA HIS A 20 30.12 18.20 4.48
C HIS A 20 30.02 16.77 3.96
N LYS A 21 30.72 15.85 4.63
CA LYS A 21 30.52 14.41 4.47
C LYS A 21 29.05 14.11 4.80
N HIS A 22 28.25 13.76 3.80
CA HIS A 22 26.96 13.12 4.08
C HIS A 22 27.25 11.74 4.67
N VAL A 23 27.12 11.62 6.00
CA VAL A 23 27.09 10.35 6.73
C VAL A 23 25.76 9.67 6.41
N MET A 24 25.81 8.44 5.91
CA MET A 24 24.63 7.57 5.82
C MET A 24 24.48 6.89 7.18
N GLY A 25 23.42 7.19 7.93
CA GLY A 25 23.09 6.47 9.17
C GLY A 25 22.70 5.03 8.87
N ASP A 26 23.19 4.10 9.70
CA ASP A 26 22.80 2.68 9.70
C ASP A 26 21.84 2.43 10.88
N SER A 27 20.63 1.92 10.58
CA SER A 27 19.63 1.59 11.60
C SER A 27 19.96 0.35 12.42
N ARG A 28 20.99 -0.43 12.03
CA ARG A 28 21.59 -1.53 12.82
C ARG A 28 20.55 -2.51 13.39
N THR A 29 19.59 -2.93 12.55
CA THR A 29 18.46 -3.80 12.93
C THR A 29 18.77 -5.31 12.97
N ALA A 30 20.04 -5.69 12.76
CA ALA A 30 20.46 -7.08 12.76
C ALA A 30 20.29 -7.70 14.16
N LEU A 31 19.67 -8.89 14.22
CA LEU A 31 19.52 -9.65 15.46
C LEU A 31 20.88 -10.18 15.93
N VAL A 32 21.28 -9.78 17.13
CA VAL A 32 22.50 -10.21 17.80
C VAL A 32 22.21 -11.42 18.67
N ALA A 33 21.21 -11.31 19.56
CA ALA A 33 20.77 -12.44 20.36
C ALA A 33 19.29 -12.30 20.77
N GLN A 34 18.63 -13.43 20.97
CA GLN A 34 17.27 -13.54 21.49
C GLN A 34 17.25 -14.58 22.60
N TYR A 35 16.69 -14.21 23.75
CA TYR A 35 16.48 -15.09 24.89
C TYR A 35 15.01 -15.00 25.31
N CYS A 36 14.34 -16.13 25.44
CA CYS A 36 13.02 -16.20 26.08
C CYS A 36 13.21 -16.96 27.40
N ASN A 37 12.53 -16.53 28.46
CA ASN A 37 12.56 -17.29 29.71
C ASN A 37 11.72 -18.57 29.58
N ASN A 38 11.83 -19.47 30.55
CA ASN A 38 11.14 -20.77 30.53
C ASN A 38 9.92 -20.81 31.47
N GLN A 39 9.52 -19.66 32.04
CA GLN A 39 8.44 -19.60 33.02
C GLN A 39 7.12 -19.25 32.34
N GLU A 40 6.17 -20.17 32.43
CA GLU A 40 4.81 -19.96 31.93
C GLU A 40 3.97 -19.08 32.86
N PRO A 41 3.01 -18.31 32.33
CA PRO A 41 2.12 -17.47 33.11
C PRO A 41 1.04 -18.32 33.79
N GLU A 42 0.48 -17.82 34.90
CA GLU A 42 -0.70 -18.45 35.51
C GLU A 42 -1.93 -18.39 34.59
N SER A 43 -1.99 -17.39 33.70
CA SER A 43 -3.01 -17.26 32.67
C SER A 43 -2.44 -16.59 31.41
N GLY A 44 -2.41 -17.34 30.31
CA GLY A 44 -1.95 -16.80 29.01
C GLY A 44 -2.82 -15.65 28.47
N SER A 45 -4.12 -15.67 28.74
CA SER A 45 -5.03 -14.58 28.35
C SER A 45 -4.78 -13.31 29.16
N ALA A 46 -4.56 -13.43 30.48
CA ALA A 46 -4.26 -12.27 31.33
C ALA A 46 -2.88 -11.67 31.01
N LEU A 47 -1.88 -12.50 30.70
CA LEU A 47 -0.58 -12.03 30.22
C LEU A 47 -0.73 -11.26 28.89
N ALA A 48 -1.54 -11.76 27.95
CA ALA A 48 -1.78 -11.08 26.67
C ALA A 48 -2.45 -9.71 26.84
N ASP A 49 -3.42 -9.61 27.76
CA ASP A 49 -4.14 -8.36 28.07
C ASP A 49 -3.21 -7.28 28.63
N TYR A 50 -2.13 -7.66 29.34
CA TYR A 50 -1.13 -6.73 29.88
C TYR A 50 0.07 -6.52 28.95
N PHE A 51 0.43 -7.53 28.16
CA PHE A 51 1.58 -7.49 27.27
C PHE A 51 1.40 -6.46 26.14
N VAL A 52 0.26 -6.45 25.47
CA VAL A 52 -0.03 -5.53 24.36
C VAL A 52 0.09 -4.06 24.80
N PRO A 53 -0.62 -3.58 25.85
CA PRO A 53 -0.48 -2.20 26.31
C PRO A 53 0.92 -1.89 26.88
N ALA A 54 1.60 -2.85 27.50
CA ALA A 54 2.99 -2.64 27.95
C ALA A 54 3.93 -2.38 26.76
N MET A 55 3.81 -3.15 25.68
CA MET A 55 4.63 -2.98 24.48
C MET A 55 4.29 -1.70 23.70
N ASP A 56 3.02 -1.28 23.67
CA ASP A 56 2.61 -0.02 23.04
C ASP A 56 3.16 1.20 23.81
N ASN A 57 3.07 1.18 25.14
CA ASN A 57 3.68 2.20 26.00
C ASN A 57 5.20 2.26 25.80
N LEU A 58 5.83 1.09 25.75
CA LEU A 58 7.27 0.97 25.55
C LEU A 58 7.70 1.55 24.19
N TYR A 59 7.00 1.19 23.13
CA TYR A 59 7.26 1.69 21.78
C TYR A 59 7.09 3.20 21.67
N THR A 60 6.06 3.75 22.31
CA THR A 60 5.80 5.20 22.33
C THR A 60 6.95 5.94 23.02
N ASN A 61 7.38 5.45 24.18
CA ASN A 61 8.47 6.05 24.94
C ASN A 61 9.80 6.00 24.18
N VAL A 62 10.16 4.84 23.60
CA VAL A 62 11.40 4.71 22.81
C VAL A 62 11.35 5.55 21.53
N SER A 63 10.19 5.63 20.86
CA SER A 63 10.06 6.42 19.62
C SER A 63 10.19 7.92 19.86
N ALA A 64 9.81 8.40 21.05
CA ALA A 64 9.91 9.80 21.44
C ALA A 64 11.31 10.16 21.97
N ASN A 65 11.87 9.30 22.83
CA ASN A 65 13.03 9.65 23.66
C ASN A 65 14.27 8.79 23.39
N GLY A 66 14.20 7.79 22.51
CA GLY A 66 15.27 6.79 22.32
C GLY A 66 15.36 5.73 23.42
N TYR A 67 14.56 5.87 24.48
CA TYR A 67 14.49 5.00 25.66
C TYR A 67 13.07 4.98 26.24
N GLY A 68 12.68 3.87 26.87
CA GLY A 68 11.44 3.79 27.63
C GLY A 68 11.38 2.62 28.59
N THR A 69 10.58 2.79 29.64
CA THR A 69 10.08 1.74 30.51
C THR A 69 8.55 1.70 30.46
N ALA A 70 7.98 0.53 30.65
CA ALA A 70 6.54 0.34 30.80
C ALA A 70 6.27 -0.71 31.87
N GLY A 71 5.21 -0.54 32.65
CA GLY A 71 4.72 -1.53 33.61
C GLY A 71 3.20 -1.55 33.53
N VAL A 72 2.60 -2.69 33.20
CA VAL A 72 1.15 -2.84 33.07
C VAL A 72 0.68 -4.11 33.77
N GLY A 73 -0.42 -4.00 34.50
CA GLY A 73 -1.01 -5.11 35.25
C GLY A 73 -0.49 -5.22 36.68
N SER A 74 -0.96 -6.26 37.38
CA SER A 74 -0.60 -6.57 38.77
C SER A 74 -0.62 -8.07 38.98
N GLY A 75 0.13 -8.56 39.98
CA GLY A 75 0.25 -10.00 40.24
C GLY A 75 1.20 -10.73 39.26
N PRO A 76 1.13 -12.07 39.18
CA PRO A 76 2.12 -12.89 38.48
C PRO A 76 2.11 -12.76 36.95
N ASN A 77 1.05 -12.14 36.40
CA ASN A 77 0.91 -11.87 34.97
C ASN A 77 1.27 -10.42 34.58
N ALA A 78 1.66 -9.56 35.53
CA ALA A 78 2.09 -8.19 35.23
C ALA A 78 3.19 -8.21 34.16
N VAL A 79 3.30 -7.15 33.35
CA VAL A 79 4.33 -7.04 32.32
C VAL A 79 5.10 -5.75 32.51
N PHE A 80 6.38 -5.90 32.81
CA PHE A 80 7.36 -4.82 32.84
C PHE A 80 8.21 -4.91 31.58
N GLY A 81 8.41 -3.80 30.89
CA GLY A 81 9.16 -3.71 29.65
C GLY A 81 10.20 -2.58 29.70
N LEU A 82 11.37 -2.82 29.13
CA LEU A 82 12.48 -1.89 28.99
C LEU A 82 12.94 -1.91 27.53
N GLY A 83 13.11 -0.75 26.92
CA GLY A 83 13.56 -0.62 25.54
C GLY A 83 14.48 0.58 25.40
N GLN A 84 15.57 0.42 24.66
CA GLN A 84 16.54 1.50 24.46
C GLN A 84 17.33 1.34 23.17
N CYS A 85 17.50 2.44 22.44
CA CYS A 85 18.41 2.53 21.32
C CYS A 85 19.82 2.90 21.77
N LEU A 86 20.83 2.51 21.00
CA LEU A 86 22.18 3.03 21.20
C LEU A 86 22.21 4.54 20.89
N GLU A 87 22.91 5.33 21.71
CA GLU A 87 22.85 6.80 21.65
C GLU A 87 23.35 7.40 20.33
N ASP A 88 24.16 6.69 19.54
CA ASP A 88 24.57 7.14 18.21
C ASP A 88 23.49 6.97 17.12
N LEU A 89 22.35 6.35 17.41
CA LEU A 89 21.25 6.28 16.44
C LEU A 89 20.47 7.60 16.37
N GLY A 90 20.27 8.12 15.16
CA GLY A 90 19.30 9.19 14.92
C GLY A 90 17.87 8.74 15.22
N SER A 91 16.96 9.67 15.47
CA SER A 91 15.56 9.38 15.84
C SER A 91 14.85 8.40 14.89
N ILE A 92 15.09 8.52 13.57
CA ILE A 92 14.51 7.62 12.56
C ILE A 92 15.13 6.22 12.65
N ASP A 93 16.45 6.12 12.78
CA ASP A 93 17.17 4.85 12.87
C ASP A 93 16.83 4.09 14.15
N CYS A 94 16.64 4.83 15.26
CA CYS A 94 16.14 4.28 16.52
C CYS A 94 14.72 3.72 16.39
N GLN A 95 13.80 4.44 15.72
CA GLN A 95 12.44 3.94 15.48
C GLN A 95 12.42 2.67 14.62
N LEU A 96 13.27 2.61 13.58
CA LEU A 96 13.41 1.42 12.74
C LEU A 96 14.00 0.24 13.52
N CYS A 97 15.03 0.48 14.35
CA CYS A 97 15.62 -0.55 15.20
C CYS A 97 14.62 -1.08 16.22
N PHE A 98 13.96 -0.20 16.96
CA PHE A 98 13.03 -0.62 18.01
C PHE A 98 11.73 -1.21 17.43
N GLY A 99 11.31 -0.79 16.24
CA GLY A 99 10.23 -1.44 15.50
C GLY A 99 10.53 -2.93 15.23
N GLN A 100 11.79 -3.27 14.95
CA GLN A 100 12.21 -4.66 14.81
C GLN A 100 12.15 -5.41 16.14
N VAL A 101 12.59 -4.81 17.26
CA VAL A 101 12.43 -5.37 18.62
C VAL A 101 10.96 -5.68 18.93
N ARG A 102 10.04 -4.76 18.60
CA ARG A 102 8.59 -4.94 18.78
C ARG A 102 8.02 -6.13 18.01
N SER A 103 8.60 -6.48 16.87
CA SER A 103 8.19 -7.66 16.09
C SER A 103 8.77 -8.99 16.60
N LEU A 104 9.85 -8.92 17.40
CA LEU A 104 10.55 -10.10 17.92
C LEU A 104 10.12 -10.48 19.34
N LEU A 105 9.84 -9.51 20.22
CA LEU A 105 9.39 -9.78 21.60
C LEU A 105 8.14 -10.67 21.67
N PRO A 106 7.10 -10.52 20.81
CA PRO A 106 5.93 -11.40 20.82
C PRO A 106 6.24 -12.87 20.52
N LYS A 107 7.39 -13.17 19.92
CA LYS A 107 7.82 -14.56 19.65
C LYS A 107 8.22 -15.32 20.91
N CYS A 108 8.39 -14.63 22.04
CA CYS A 108 8.59 -15.27 23.32
C CYS A 108 7.27 -15.68 24.00
N TYR A 109 6.10 -15.45 23.39
CA TYR A 109 4.84 -15.98 23.88
C TYR A 109 4.82 -17.53 23.85
N PRO A 110 4.33 -18.23 24.88
CA PRO A 110 3.57 -17.72 26.04
C PRO A 110 4.42 -17.32 27.25
N TYR A 111 5.75 -17.30 27.15
CA TYR A 111 6.60 -17.11 28.32
C TYR A 111 6.53 -15.70 28.92
N THR A 112 6.72 -15.62 30.23
CA THR A 112 6.56 -14.41 31.04
C THR A 112 7.67 -13.38 30.87
N GLY A 113 8.70 -13.68 30.08
CA GLY A 113 9.83 -12.79 29.85
C GLY A 113 10.64 -13.11 28.60
N GLY A 114 11.26 -12.09 28.04
CA GLY A 114 12.05 -12.20 26.83
C GLY A 114 12.99 -11.01 26.67
N ARG A 115 14.10 -11.23 25.97
CA ARG A 115 15.19 -10.27 25.78
C ARG A 115 15.72 -10.36 24.35
N ILE A 116 15.81 -9.20 23.69
CA ILE A 116 16.27 -9.05 22.33
C ILE A 116 17.43 -8.04 22.32
N TYR A 117 18.57 -8.46 21.78
CA TYR A 117 19.69 -7.60 21.45
C TYR A 117 19.75 -7.47 19.93
N LEU A 118 19.56 -6.25 19.41
CA LEU A 118 19.91 -5.89 18.04
C LEU A 118 21.22 -5.11 18.04
N ASP A 119 21.83 -4.95 16.85
CA ASP A 119 23.11 -4.26 16.73
C ASP A 119 23.03 -2.76 17.11
N GLY A 120 21.82 -2.18 17.08
CA GLY A 120 21.55 -0.78 17.39
C GLY A 120 20.59 -0.52 18.56
N CYS A 121 19.95 -1.54 19.14
CA CYS A 121 18.96 -1.33 20.20
C CYS A 121 18.66 -2.61 20.99
N PHE A 122 18.05 -2.44 22.15
CA PHE A 122 17.77 -3.46 23.15
C PHE A 122 16.29 -3.45 23.55
N GLY A 123 15.74 -4.63 23.82
CA GLY A 123 14.42 -4.77 24.46
C GLY A 123 14.36 -5.94 25.43
N ARG A 124 13.74 -5.74 26.58
CA ARG A 124 13.48 -6.78 27.58
C ARG A 124 12.06 -6.63 28.13
N TYR A 125 11.37 -7.74 28.37
CA TYR A 125 10.21 -7.78 29.24
C TYR A 125 10.31 -8.92 30.25
N ALA A 126 9.64 -8.76 31.39
CA ALA A 126 9.47 -9.79 32.40
C ALA A 126 8.22 -9.51 33.24
N ASN A 127 7.83 -10.46 34.08
CA ASN A 127 6.68 -10.32 34.97
C ASN A 127 6.99 -9.70 36.35
N TYR A 128 8.17 -9.09 36.49
CA TYR A 128 8.60 -8.35 37.67
C TYR A 128 9.40 -7.11 37.25
N SER A 129 9.51 -6.14 38.15
CA SER A 129 10.29 -4.92 37.88
C SER A 129 11.79 -5.20 37.95
N PHE A 130 12.45 -5.32 36.79
CA PHE A 130 13.88 -5.59 36.64
C PHE A 130 14.73 -4.35 36.37
N PHE A 131 14.15 -3.14 36.43
CA PHE A 131 14.80 -1.90 35.99
C PHE A 131 16.11 -1.56 36.72
N GLY A 132 16.33 -2.09 37.93
CA GLY A 132 17.56 -1.88 38.71
C GLY A 132 18.62 -3.00 38.57
N GLU A 133 18.40 -4.01 37.74
CA GLU A 133 19.30 -5.16 37.62
C GLU A 133 20.55 -4.83 36.77
N ALA A 134 21.69 -4.68 37.43
CA ALA A 134 22.97 -4.51 36.75
C ALA A 134 23.41 -5.79 36.01
N LEU A 135 23.22 -6.94 36.66
CA LEU A 135 23.71 -8.26 36.23
C LEU A 135 22.63 -9.33 36.37
N ASP A 136 22.71 -10.38 35.56
CA ASP A 136 21.79 -11.53 35.54
C ASP A 136 22.52 -12.81 35.10
N ALA A 137 21.91 -13.97 35.36
CA ALA A 137 22.47 -15.28 35.01
C ALA A 137 22.56 -15.53 33.49
N TYR A 138 21.80 -14.80 32.68
CA TYR A 138 21.82 -14.89 31.21
C TYR A 138 22.84 -13.95 30.55
N ASP A 139 23.59 -13.16 31.34
CA ASP A 139 24.62 -12.26 30.81
C ASP A 139 25.74 -13.06 30.15
N THR A 140 26.09 -12.68 28.91
CA THR A 140 27.04 -13.46 28.12
C THR A 140 27.89 -12.60 27.21
N LYS A 141 28.90 -13.22 26.60
CA LYS A 141 29.75 -12.65 25.58
C LYS A 141 29.60 -13.41 24.26
N MET A 142 29.70 -12.68 23.16
CA MET A 142 29.75 -13.25 21.82
C MET A 142 31.03 -12.81 21.12
N CYS A 143 31.84 -13.79 20.77
CA CYS A 143 33.11 -13.60 20.09
C CYS A 143 32.98 -14.07 18.64
N ASN A 144 33.52 -13.30 17.69
CA ASN A 144 33.45 -13.66 16.27
C ASN A 144 34.39 -14.85 15.94
N SER A 145 33.93 -15.80 15.11
CA SER A 145 34.64 -17.05 14.77
C SER A 145 35.88 -16.88 13.87
N THR A 146 36.07 -15.73 13.23
CA THR A 146 37.31 -15.42 12.49
C THR A 146 38.43 -15.06 13.47
N SER A 147 39.18 -16.06 13.92
CA SER A 147 40.45 -15.87 14.62
C SER A 147 41.47 -15.25 13.66
N GLY A 148 41.99 -14.06 13.99
CA GLY A 148 43.26 -13.62 13.40
C GLY A 148 44.36 -14.60 13.79
N ASN A 149 45.34 -14.82 12.91
CA ASN A 149 46.51 -15.65 13.22
C ASN A 149 47.09 -15.19 14.57
N SER A 150 47.00 -16.09 15.54
CA SER A 150 47.36 -15.86 16.93
C SER A 150 48.87 -15.65 17.04
N THR A 151 49.29 -14.41 17.32
CA THR A 151 50.52 -14.04 18.07
C THR A 151 50.70 -12.52 18.17
N ASP A 152 49.79 -11.68 17.64
CA ASP A 152 49.97 -10.22 17.73
C ASP A 152 49.61 -9.70 19.13
N HIS A 153 50.56 -9.82 20.06
CA HIS A 153 50.48 -9.29 21.44
C HIS A 153 50.06 -7.81 21.43
N THR A 154 50.41 -7.09 20.37
CA THR A 154 50.06 -5.66 20.21
C THR A 154 48.56 -5.44 19.98
N PHE A 155 47.84 -6.36 19.34
CA PHE A 155 46.39 -6.25 19.16
C PHE A 155 45.66 -6.46 20.49
N TYR A 156 46.08 -7.46 21.27
CA TYR A 156 45.53 -7.72 22.60
C TYR A 156 45.69 -6.50 23.52
N GLU A 157 46.90 -5.93 23.60
CA GLU A 157 47.16 -4.72 24.39
C GLU A 157 46.34 -3.52 23.89
N THR A 158 46.17 -3.38 22.57
CA THR A 158 45.37 -2.30 21.97
C THR A 158 43.88 -2.45 22.31
N VAL A 159 43.32 -3.67 22.25
CA VAL A 159 41.93 -3.93 22.64
C VAL A 159 41.75 -3.69 24.14
N GLN A 160 42.62 -4.27 24.98
CA GLN A 160 42.55 -4.10 26.43
C GLN A 160 42.61 -2.64 26.86
N LYS A 161 43.56 -1.87 26.30
CA LYS A 161 43.69 -0.44 26.56
C LYS A 161 42.45 0.34 26.11
N THR A 162 41.94 0.06 24.91
CA THR A 162 40.80 0.80 24.35
C THR A 162 39.51 0.50 25.12
N VAL A 163 39.23 -0.77 25.42
CA VAL A 163 38.07 -1.18 26.22
C VAL A 163 38.12 -0.52 27.60
N ASN A 164 39.24 -0.58 28.31
CA ASN A 164 39.36 0.04 29.63
C ASN A 164 39.16 1.57 29.58
N ASN A 165 39.77 2.25 28.61
CA ASN A 165 39.63 3.70 28.47
C ASN A 165 38.18 4.12 28.16
N VAL A 166 37.51 3.42 27.23
CA VAL A 166 36.13 3.74 26.85
C VAL A 166 35.15 3.36 27.96
N THR A 167 35.40 2.27 28.69
CA THR A 167 34.63 1.91 29.88
C THR A 167 34.71 2.98 30.97
N VAL A 168 35.90 3.52 31.27
CA VAL A 168 36.07 4.64 32.20
C VAL A 168 35.33 5.89 31.69
N ALA A 169 35.41 6.17 30.39
CA ALA A 169 34.68 7.28 29.78
C ALA A 169 33.16 7.11 29.92
N GLY A 170 32.62 5.91 29.68
CA GLY A 170 31.19 5.61 29.81
C GLY A 170 30.68 5.79 31.24
N LYS A 171 31.45 5.37 32.25
CA LYS A 171 31.13 5.61 33.66
C LYS A 171 31.05 7.11 33.99
N SER A 172 31.87 7.94 33.34
CA SER A 172 31.90 9.40 33.59
C SER A 172 30.88 10.20 32.77
N ARG A 173 30.33 9.63 31.69
CA ARG A 173 29.47 10.31 30.71
C ARG A 173 28.06 9.72 30.65
N ASN A 174 27.39 9.67 31.80
CA ASN A 174 26.01 9.23 31.91
C ASN A 174 25.72 7.85 31.28
N GLY A 175 26.71 6.94 31.26
CA GLY A 175 26.52 5.57 30.79
C GLY A 175 26.91 5.29 29.34
N TYR A 176 27.21 6.29 28.50
CA TYR A 176 27.57 6.08 27.09
C TYR A 176 28.94 6.65 26.71
N ALA A 177 29.72 5.88 25.95
CA ALA A 177 30.95 6.39 25.33
C ALA A 177 31.36 5.57 24.09
N VAL A 178 32.04 6.24 23.17
CA VAL A 178 32.75 5.63 22.05
C VAL A 178 34.22 6.06 22.09
N GLY A 179 35.09 5.20 21.55
CA GLY A 179 36.49 5.55 21.39
C GLY A 179 37.21 4.61 20.44
N SER A 180 38.38 5.05 20.00
CA SER A 180 39.24 4.25 19.14
C SER A 180 40.69 4.41 19.54
N SER A 181 41.47 3.36 19.33
CA SER A 181 42.93 3.42 19.38
C SER A 181 43.49 2.80 18.11
N LYS A 182 44.58 3.40 17.63
CA LYS A 182 45.31 2.89 16.47
C LYS A 182 46.54 2.13 16.96
N GLY A 183 46.55 0.82 16.79
CA GLY A 183 47.74 -0.01 16.96
C GLY A 183 48.64 0.04 15.73
N SER A 184 49.76 -0.68 15.76
CA SER A 184 50.79 -0.68 14.69
C SER A 184 50.22 -1.04 13.32
N ASN A 185 49.29 -2.02 13.27
CA ASN A 185 48.70 -2.55 12.04
C ASN A 185 47.15 -2.63 12.04
N VAL A 186 46.48 -2.36 13.16
CA VAL A 186 45.01 -2.50 13.28
C VAL A 186 44.43 -1.36 14.13
N SER A 187 43.33 -0.76 13.65
CA SER A 187 42.52 0.17 14.45
C SER A 187 41.47 -0.59 15.23
N VAL A 188 41.32 -0.29 16.52
CA VAL A 188 40.27 -0.85 17.39
C VAL A 188 39.26 0.25 17.70
N TYR A 189 37.98 -0.09 17.57
CA TYR A 189 36.83 0.76 17.80
C TYR A 189 35.99 0.13 18.91
N VAL A 190 35.61 0.90 19.93
CA VAL A 190 34.84 0.44 21.09
C VAL A 190 33.66 1.37 21.35
N LEU A 191 32.51 0.78 21.67
CA LEU A 191 31.31 1.46 22.17
C LEU A 191 30.85 0.78 23.45
N VAL A 192 30.48 1.58 24.44
CA VAL A 192 29.88 1.11 25.70
C VAL A 192 28.59 1.89 25.95
N GLN A 193 27.56 1.22 26.47
CA GLN A 193 26.31 1.86 26.89
C GLN A 193 25.69 1.14 28.09
N CYS A 194 25.30 1.89 29.12
CA CYS A 194 24.38 1.43 30.16
C CYS A 194 22.94 1.68 29.75
N TRP A 195 22.02 0.83 30.22
CA TRP A 195 20.60 1.12 30.08
C TRP A 195 20.18 2.21 31.07
N GLU A 196 19.38 3.17 30.61
CA GLU A 196 18.98 4.40 31.32
C GLU A 196 18.19 4.10 32.61
N ALA A 197 17.63 2.89 32.73
CA ALA A 197 16.92 2.43 33.92
C ALA A 197 17.84 2.25 35.15
N LEU A 198 19.15 2.09 34.94
CA LEU A 198 20.11 1.86 36.02
C LEU A 198 20.54 3.15 36.72
N ASN A 199 20.80 3.05 38.02
CA ASN A 199 21.52 4.10 38.74
C ASN A 199 23.04 4.03 38.45
N GLN A 200 23.76 5.08 38.81
CA GLN A 200 25.20 5.21 38.54
C GLN A 200 26.03 4.04 39.11
N SER A 201 25.71 3.56 40.32
CA SER A 201 26.45 2.46 40.94
C SER A 201 26.23 1.14 40.18
N ALA A 202 24.98 0.85 39.81
CA ALA A 202 24.59 -0.33 39.05
C ALA A 202 25.19 -0.31 37.63
N CYS A 203 25.18 0.85 36.98
CA CYS A 203 25.84 1.05 35.68
C CYS A 203 27.35 0.78 35.77
N ASN A 204 28.03 1.31 36.80
CA ASN A 204 29.45 1.07 37.01
C ASN A 204 29.75 -0.43 37.18
N THR A 205 28.97 -1.13 38.01
CA THR A 205 29.08 -2.58 38.21
C THR A 205 28.89 -3.36 36.91
N CYS A 206 27.88 -3.01 36.12
CA CYS A 206 27.62 -3.68 34.83
C CYS A 206 28.79 -3.48 33.87
N LEU A 207 29.24 -2.24 33.69
CA LEU A 207 30.33 -1.92 32.76
C LEU A 207 31.65 -2.59 33.16
N ASP A 208 31.95 -2.73 34.45
CA ASP A 208 33.12 -3.48 34.92
C ASP A 208 33.04 -4.96 34.56
N ALA A 209 31.91 -5.61 34.84
CA ALA A 209 31.70 -7.02 34.53
C ALA A 209 31.68 -7.29 33.01
N ALA A 210 31.00 -6.43 32.24
CA ALA A 210 30.94 -6.53 30.79
C ALA A 210 32.31 -6.29 30.14
N ALA A 211 33.11 -5.36 30.65
CA ALA A 211 34.47 -5.11 30.16
C ALA A 211 35.40 -6.29 30.44
N ALA A 212 35.36 -6.86 31.64
CA ALA A 212 36.12 -8.07 31.96
C ALA A 212 35.72 -9.25 31.05
N SER A 213 34.41 -9.44 30.85
CA SER A 213 33.86 -10.52 30.01
C SER A 213 34.25 -10.37 28.54
N VAL A 214 34.10 -9.18 27.94
CA VAL A 214 34.38 -8.99 26.50
C VAL A 214 35.87 -9.16 26.17
N LEU A 215 36.78 -8.90 27.11
CA LEU A 215 38.22 -9.07 26.92
C LEU A 215 38.63 -10.54 26.74
N GLU A 216 37.83 -11.48 27.21
CA GLU A 216 38.03 -12.92 26.95
C GLU A 216 37.78 -13.30 25.48
N CYS A 217 37.20 -12.41 24.64
CA CYS A 217 37.01 -12.67 23.22
C CYS A 217 38.29 -12.52 22.39
N VAL A 218 39.35 -11.91 22.92
CA VAL A 218 40.61 -11.74 22.19
C VAL A 218 41.28 -13.11 22.02
N PRO A 219 41.75 -13.52 20.82
CA PRO A 219 42.14 -12.72 19.65
C PRO A 219 41.07 -12.46 18.57
N ALA A 220 39.78 -12.66 18.83
CA ALA A 220 38.74 -12.34 17.84
C ALA A 220 38.74 -10.84 17.49
N PHE A 221 38.56 -10.52 16.21
CA PHE A 221 38.51 -9.13 15.73
C PHE A 221 37.27 -8.35 16.16
N GLU A 222 36.24 -9.04 16.65
CA GLU A 222 35.03 -8.45 17.16
C GLU A 222 34.53 -9.27 18.36
N GLY A 223 34.14 -8.57 19.42
CA GLY A 223 33.56 -9.13 20.62
C GLY A 223 32.46 -8.24 21.17
N ARG A 224 31.43 -8.86 21.74
CA ARG A 224 30.25 -8.20 22.31
C ARG A 224 29.98 -8.75 23.71
N ALA A 225 29.74 -7.89 24.68
CA ALA A 225 29.15 -8.26 25.96
C ALA A 225 27.66 -7.86 25.95
N LEU A 226 26.79 -8.86 26.12
CA LEU A 226 25.33 -8.76 26.10
C LEU A 226 24.82 -8.91 27.53
N PHE A 227 24.79 -7.80 28.27
CA PHE A 227 24.45 -7.81 29.68
C PHE A 227 23.06 -7.23 29.91
N SER A 228 22.48 -7.55 31.06
CA SER A 228 21.15 -7.14 31.47
C SER A 228 21.04 -5.65 31.68
N GLY A 229 22.14 -5.05 32.16
CA GLY A 229 22.24 -3.64 32.49
C GLY A 229 23.01 -2.77 31.50
N CYS A 230 23.77 -3.38 30.58
CA CYS A 230 24.69 -2.65 29.69
C CYS A 230 25.10 -3.48 28.47
N TYR A 231 25.75 -2.81 27.53
CA TYR A 231 26.24 -3.38 26.28
C TYR A 231 27.64 -2.84 25.98
N ILE A 232 28.55 -3.73 25.57
CA ILE A 232 29.89 -3.36 25.08
C ILE A 232 30.15 -4.07 23.76
N ARG A 233 30.68 -3.34 22.78
CA ARG A 233 31.17 -3.92 21.53
C ARG A 233 32.55 -3.37 21.22
N TYR A 234 33.48 -4.24 20.82
CA TYR A 234 34.71 -3.83 20.16
C TYR A 234 34.77 -4.44 18.75
N SER A 235 35.41 -3.75 17.82
CA SER A 235 35.65 -4.25 16.45
C SER A 235 36.88 -3.60 15.84
N ASN A 236 37.45 -4.25 14.82
CA ASN A 236 38.51 -3.65 14.00
C ASN A 236 37.97 -2.74 12.86
N ARG A 237 36.65 -2.58 12.77
CA ARG A 237 35.96 -1.67 11.83
C ARG A 237 35.10 -0.68 12.60
N LEU A 238 34.96 0.54 12.08
CA LEU A 238 34.06 1.53 12.67
C LEU A 238 32.59 1.08 12.48
N PHE A 239 31.78 1.11 13.54
CA PHE A 239 30.40 0.59 13.55
C PHE A 239 29.36 1.48 14.25
N TRP A 240 29.75 2.68 14.68
CA TRP A 240 28.82 3.69 15.20
C TRP A 240 28.68 4.85 14.23
N ASN A 241 27.55 5.54 14.26
CA ASN A 241 27.31 6.69 13.41
C ASN A 241 28.19 7.87 13.87
N SER A 242 29.04 8.37 12.98
CA SER A 242 29.96 9.45 13.32
C SER A 242 29.28 10.81 13.15
N ASP A 243 28.84 11.42 14.25
CA ASP A 243 28.75 12.88 14.34
C ASP A 243 30.02 13.39 15.05
N ASP A 244 30.83 14.15 14.30
CA ASP A 244 32.15 14.64 14.71
C ASP A 244 32.03 15.51 15.98
N THR A 245 32.27 14.91 17.15
CA THR A 245 32.49 15.64 18.41
C THR A 245 33.75 15.14 19.10
N GLY A 246 34.84 15.85 18.85
CA GLY A 246 35.95 15.99 19.80
C GLY A 246 37.27 15.30 19.44
N SER A 247 38.05 15.90 18.55
CA SER A 247 39.52 15.77 18.55
C SER A 247 40.11 17.10 19.00
N GLY A 248 40.56 17.18 20.25
CA GLY A 248 41.39 18.28 20.71
C GLY A 248 42.78 18.24 20.07
N SER A 249 43.26 19.37 19.57
CA SER A 249 44.65 19.82 19.68
C SER A 249 44.85 21.20 19.03
N SER A 250 45.10 22.19 19.88
CA SER A 250 45.97 23.38 19.76
C SER A 250 46.41 23.88 18.37
N GLY A 251 46.14 25.16 18.04
CA GLY A 251 46.73 25.84 16.87
C GLY A 251 46.19 27.24 16.54
N ASN A 252 46.60 28.21 17.35
CA ASN A 252 46.57 29.68 17.24
C ASN A 252 46.37 30.34 15.83
N HIS A 253 45.30 31.14 15.61
CA HIS A 253 45.25 32.17 14.54
C HIS A 253 44.32 33.36 14.89
N ASN A 254 44.83 34.27 15.75
CA ASN A 254 44.25 35.60 15.96
C ASN A 254 44.81 36.61 14.95
N LEU A 255 44.14 36.84 13.81
CA LEU A 255 44.26 38.13 13.05
C LEU A 255 43.23 38.35 11.93
N LEU A 256 42.02 37.78 12.01
CA LEU A 256 41.03 37.88 10.91
C LEU A 256 39.62 38.37 11.32
N TRP A 257 39.44 38.80 12.57
CA TRP A 257 38.11 39.17 13.11
C TRP A 257 37.77 40.67 13.07
N ILE A 258 38.71 41.54 12.70
CA ILE A 258 38.52 43.00 12.88
C ILE A 258 37.71 43.64 11.73
N ILE A 259 37.58 42.98 10.57
CA ILE A 259 36.91 43.57 9.38
C ILE A 259 35.53 42.92 9.09
N LEU A 260 35.30 41.67 9.52
CA LEU A 260 34.05 40.92 9.24
C LEU A 260 32.93 41.13 10.28
N GLY A 261 33.25 41.70 11.45
CA GLY A 261 32.30 41.92 12.55
C GLY A 261 31.10 42.83 12.20
N PRO A 262 31.29 43.98 11.53
CA PRO A 262 30.19 44.92 11.31
C PRO A 262 29.15 44.41 10.29
N CYS A 263 29.61 43.75 9.22
CA CYS A 263 28.73 43.26 8.16
C CYS A 263 27.88 42.05 8.60
N LEU A 264 28.45 41.17 9.43
CA LEU A 264 27.70 40.06 10.02
C LEU A 264 26.71 40.56 11.09
N GLY A 265 27.09 41.57 11.88
CA GLY A 265 26.19 42.17 12.88
C GLY A 265 24.89 42.72 12.28
N VAL A 266 24.97 43.45 11.16
CA VAL A 266 23.78 44.00 10.49
C VAL A 266 22.92 42.88 9.87
N ILE A 267 23.54 41.84 9.31
CA ILE A 267 22.81 40.68 8.77
C ILE A 267 22.14 39.88 9.89
N PHE A 268 22.81 39.68 11.03
CA PHE A 268 22.23 39.01 12.19
C PHE A 268 21.14 39.84 12.88
N ILE A 269 21.22 41.18 12.83
CA ILE A 269 20.15 42.06 13.33
C ILE A 269 18.95 42.04 12.38
N ILE A 270 19.16 42.04 11.05
CA ILE A 270 18.05 41.92 10.08
C ILE A 270 17.42 40.54 10.14
N VAL A 271 18.22 39.46 10.14
CA VAL A 271 17.74 38.09 10.34
C VAL A 271 17.12 37.94 11.72
N GLY A 272 17.66 38.59 12.74
CA GLY A 272 17.12 38.63 14.09
C GLY A 272 15.78 39.35 14.18
N ILE A 273 15.59 40.48 13.50
CA ILE A 273 14.33 41.22 13.40
C ILE A 273 13.32 40.46 12.54
N LEU A 274 13.76 39.79 11.46
CA LEU A 274 12.91 38.93 10.63
C LEU A 274 12.51 37.64 11.34
N VAL A 275 13.41 37.04 12.11
CA VAL A 275 13.17 35.86 12.97
C VAL A 275 12.37 36.26 14.18
N TRP A 276 12.54 37.45 14.76
CA TRP A 276 11.77 37.97 15.89
C TRP A 276 10.38 38.42 15.45
N LYS A 277 10.21 39.04 14.26
CA LYS A 277 8.90 39.21 13.62
C LYS A 277 8.25 37.86 13.32
N ARG A 278 8.99 36.88 12.78
CA ARG A 278 8.49 35.50 12.60
C ARG A 278 8.19 34.79 13.91
N LYS A 279 8.93 35.03 15.01
CA LYS A 279 8.72 34.43 16.35
C LYS A 279 7.58 35.11 17.12
N LEU A 280 7.39 36.42 16.96
CA LEU A 280 6.24 37.15 17.49
C LEU A 280 4.95 36.78 16.75
N ILE A 281 5.04 36.46 15.44
CA ILE A 281 3.93 35.90 14.67
C ILE A 281 3.72 34.39 14.98
N SER A 282 4.80 33.62 15.20
CA SER A 282 4.75 32.16 15.45
C SER A 282 4.39 31.77 16.89
N ARG A 283 4.71 32.59 17.91
CA ARG A 283 4.32 32.32 19.32
C ARG A 283 2.84 32.54 19.61
N LYS A 284 2.08 33.13 18.67
CA LYS A 284 0.62 33.22 18.75
C LYS A 284 -0.10 32.19 17.86
N SER A 285 0.60 31.46 16.98
CA SER A 285 -0.04 30.59 15.97
C SER A 285 0.13 29.08 16.20
N SER A 286 1.05 28.61 17.05
CA SER A 286 1.35 27.16 17.14
C SER A 286 0.34 26.31 17.93
N ALA A 287 -0.63 26.92 18.63
CA ALA A 287 -1.83 26.24 19.16
C ALA A 287 -3.03 26.36 18.20
N GLU A 288 -3.00 27.30 17.25
CA GLU A 288 -4.03 27.44 16.20
C GLU A 288 -3.71 26.63 14.93
N SER A 289 -2.45 26.25 14.68
CA SER A 289 -2.02 25.73 13.35
C SER A 289 -2.36 24.26 13.06
N LEU A 290 -2.49 23.38 14.06
CA LEU A 290 -2.99 22.00 13.85
C LEU A 290 -4.51 21.97 13.67
N LEU A 291 -5.20 22.96 14.25
CA LEU A 291 -6.62 23.23 13.98
C LEU A 291 -6.79 23.93 12.61
N GLN A 292 -5.88 24.82 12.20
CA GLN A 292 -5.96 25.58 10.94
C GLN A 292 -5.61 24.79 9.68
N LEU A 293 -4.76 23.76 9.78
CA LEU A 293 -4.47 22.87 8.65
C LEU A 293 -5.66 21.96 8.30
N TYR A 294 -6.59 21.75 9.25
CA TYR A 294 -7.85 21.03 9.06
C TYR A 294 -9.08 21.95 8.98
N SER A 295 -9.00 23.20 9.47
CA SER A 295 -10.11 24.16 9.39
C SER A 295 -10.22 24.91 8.07
N ALA A 296 -9.23 24.79 7.18
CA ALA A 296 -9.28 25.37 5.84
C ALA A 296 -10.25 24.62 4.90
N ASP A 297 -10.59 23.37 5.22
CA ASP A 297 -11.56 22.52 4.50
C ASP A 297 -12.85 22.25 5.31
N LEU A 298 -13.01 22.82 6.50
CA LEU A 298 -14.28 22.77 7.22
C LEU A 298 -15.30 23.67 6.49
N PRO A 299 -16.52 23.18 6.20
CA PRO A 299 -17.59 24.05 5.71
C PRO A 299 -17.78 25.19 6.72
N ALA A 300 -17.84 26.43 6.23
CA ALA A 300 -18.00 27.64 7.05
C ALA A 300 -19.25 27.63 7.98
N GLY A 301 -20.12 26.62 7.89
CA GLY A 301 -21.23 26.36 8.80
C GLY A 301 -20.86 25.70 10.14
N MET A 302 -19.66 25.14 10.32
CA MET A 302 -19.30 24.38 11.54
C MET A 302 -18.55 25.15 12.62
N MET A 303 -18.15 26.40 12.37
CA MET A 303 -17.60 27.26 13.41
C MET A 303 -18.69 27.95 14.26
N GLN A 304 -19.83 27.27 14.42
CA GLN A 304 -20.86 27.66 15.36
C GLN A 304 -20.56 26.94 16.68
N SER A 305 -20.51 27.71 17.77
CA SER A 305 -20.06 27.35 19.12
C SER A 305 -20.81 26.19 19.81
N SER A 306 -21.69 25.46 19.13
CA SER A 306 -22.65 24.50 19.71
C SER A 306 -22.26 23.02 19.61
N LEU A 307 -21.22 22.64 18.86
CA LEU A 307 -20.84 21.23 18.63
C LEU A 307 -19.50 20.80 19.30
N ASN A 308 -18.83 21.68 20.04
CA ASN A 308 -17.53 21.38 20.66
C ASN A 308 -17.69 21.05 22.16
N PHE A 309 -17.48 19.78 22.52
CA PHE A 309 -17.42 19.34 23.92
C PHE A 309 -15.98 19.37 24.43
N LYS A 310 -15.78 19.79 25.67
CA LYS A 310 -14.47 19.70 26.33
C LYS A 310 -14.18 18.24 26.69
N TYR A 311 -12.97 17.76 26.39
CA TYR A 311 -12.58 16.38 26.69
C TYR A 311 -12.77 16.02 28.17
N GLY A 312 -12.37 16.93 29.07
CA GLY A 312 -12.51 16.74 30.52
C GLY A 312 -13.96 16.59 30.99
N GLU A 313 -14.91 17.24 30.31
CA GLU A 313 -16.33 17.10 30.60
C GLU A 313 -16.84 15.71 30.20
N LEU A 314 -16.53 15.25 28.98
CA LEU A 314 -16.93 13.93 28.51
C LEU A 314 -16.25 12.80 29.28
N LYS A 315 -14.97 12.97 29.66
CA LYS A 315 -14.26 12.04 30.52
C LYS A 315 -14.95 11.91 31.88
N LYS A 316 -15.40 13.02 32.47
CA LYS A 316 -16.16 12.99 33.73
C LYS A 316 -17.55 12.37 33.53
N ALA A 317 -18.26 12.75 32.47
CA ALA A 317 -19.61 12.28 32.15
C ALA A 317 -19.67 10.76 31.88
N THR A 318 -18.58 10.17 31.41
CA THR A 318 -18.42 8.72 31.18
C THR A 318 -17.86 7.96 32.38
N ASP A 319 -17.67 8.64 33.53
CA ASP A 319 -16.95 8.11 34.69
C ASP A 319 -15.55 7.59 34.34
N ASN A 320 -14.75 8.44 33.71
CA ASN A 320 -13.42 8.11 33.16
C ASN A 320 -13.44 6.94 32.16
N PHE A 321 -14.48 6.86 31.32
CA PHE A 321 -14.70 5.75 30.38
C PHE A 321 -14.77 4.39 31.10
N ASN A 322 -15.51 4.34 32.22
CA ASN A 322 -15.72 3.12 32.99
C ASN A 322 -16.30 2.01 32.08
N LEU A 323 -15.79 0.78 32.23
CA LEU A 323 -16.27 -0.37 31.48
C LEU A 323 -17.74 -0.69 31.77
N SER A 324 -18.26 -0.34 32.95
CA SER A 324 -19.68 -0.45 33.28
C SER A 324 -20.58 0.40 32.38
N ASN A 325 -20.06 1.52 31.87
CA ASN A 325 -20.76 2.42 30.96
C ASN A 325 -20.58 2.03 29.49
N LYS A 326 -19.83 0.97 29.18
CA LYS A 326 -19.57 0.56 27.80
C LYS A 326 -20.84 0.00 27.15
N LEU A 327 -21.23 0.59 26.02
CA LEU A 327 -22.41 0.21 25.24
C LEU A 327 -22.06 -0.82 24.15
N GLY A 328 -20.85 -0.73 23.59
CA GLY A 328 -20.36 -1.63 22.55
C GLY A 328 -18.92 -1.32 22.13
N GLN A 329 -18.34 -2.19 21.31
CA GLN A 329 -17.00 -2.02 20.72
C GLN A 329 -17.01 -2.46 19.26
N GLY A 330 -16.53 -1.59 18.38
CA GLY A 330 -16.34 -1.87 16.96
C GLY A 330 -14.86 -1.82 16.56
N SER A 331 -14.58 -1.97 15.27
CA SER A 331 -13.23 -1.88 14.70
C SER A 331 -12.59 -0.49 14.83
N CYS A 332 -13.42 0.56 14.94
CA CYS A 332 -12.97 1.96 14.96
C CYS A 332 -12.87 2.56 16.37
N GLY A 333 -13.36 1.87 17.42
CA GLY A 333 -13.47 2.46 18.75
C GLY A 333 -14.42 1.75 19.70
N ALA A 334 -14.54 2.29 20.92
CA ALA A 334 -15.50 1.86 21.93
C ALA A 334 -16.54 2.97 22.18
N VAL A 335 -17.79 2.57 22.43
CA VAL A 335 -18.89 3.52 22.70
C VAL A 335 -19.30 3.41 24.17
N PHE A 336 -19.41 4.55 24.85
CA PHE A 336 -19.76 4.65 26.26
C PHE A 336 -21.04 5.45 26.44
N LYS A 337 -21.87 5.06 27.40
CA LYS A 337 -22.94 5.90 27.93
C LYS A 337 -22.29 7.01 28.76
N ALA A 338 -22.78 8.22 28.60
CA ALA A 338 -22.38 9.36 29.41
C ALA A 338 -23.62 10.15 29.85
N VAL A 339 -23.54 10.76 31.02
CA VAL A 339 -24.55 11.71 31.50
C VAL A 339 -23.89 13.08 31.58
N LEU A 340 -24.32 14.00 30.71
CA LEU A 340 -23.80 15.36 30.66
C LEU A 340 -24.20 16.15 31.92
N SER A 341 -23.56 17.31 32.11
CA SER A 341 -23.78 18.17 33.28
C SER A 341 -25.22 18.69 33.42
N ASP A 342 -25.96 18.76 32.31
CA ASP A 342 -27.38 19.11 32.22
C ASP A 342 -28.33 17.92 32.46
N GLY A 343 -27.79 16.73 32.78
CA GLY A 343 -28.55 15.50 33.00
C GLY A 343 -28.90 14.75 31.70
N LYS A 344 -28.48 15.24 30.53
CA LYS A 344 -28.77 14.59 29.25
C LYS A 344 -27.91 13.34 29.06
N GLU A 345 -28.56 12.21 28.75
CA GLU A 345 -27.87 10.98 28.38
C GLU A 345 -27.38 11.04 26.93
N VAL A 346 -26.10 10.70 26.72
CA VAL A 346 -25.46 10.70 25.41
C VAL A 346 -24.60 9.45 25.22
N ALA A 347 -24.32 9.12 23.96
CA ALA A 347 -23.38 8.05 23.59
C ALA A 347 -22.07 8.67 23.10
N VAL A 348 -20.97 8.38 23.78
CA VAL A 348 -19.63 8.89 23.46
C VAL A 348 -18.84 7.79 22.76
N LYS A 349 -18.62 7.93 21.46
CA LYS A 349 -17.76 7.05 20.65
C LYS A 349 -16.32 7.56 20.80
N ARG A 350 -15.51 6.79 21.52
CA ARG A 350 -14.07 7.01 21.72
C ARG A 350 -13.32 6.28 20.60
N LEU A 351 -12.67 7.04 19.74
CA LEU A 351 -11.87 6.49 18.64
C LEU A 351 -10.43 6.28 19.09
N PHE A 352 -9.86 5.12 18.75
CA PHE A 352 -8.45 4.84 19.01
C PHE A 352 -7.59 5.43 17.90
N LEU A 353 -7.13 6.67 18.07
CA LEU A 353 -6.24 7.30 17.10
C LEU A 353 -4.81 6.75 17.21
N ASN A 354 -4.50 5.73 16.40
CA ASN A 354 -3.13 5.22 16.26
C ASN A 354 -2.63 5.11 14.81
N THR A 355 -3.36 5.62 13.81
CA THR A 355 -2.90 5.70 12.40
C THR A 355 -3.52 6.88 11.64
N ARG A 356 -2.86 7.29 10.54
CA ARG A 356 -3.35 8.31 9.59
C ARG A 356 -4.74 8.00 8.99
N GLN A 357 -5.13 6.72 8.97
CA GLN A 357 -6.39 6.22 8.40
C GLN A 357 -7.61 6.52 9.30
N TRP A 358 -7.44 6.49 10.63
CA TRP A 358 -8.54 6.72 11.58
C TRP A 358 -8.92 8.20 11.71
N ALA A 359 -7.94 9.10 11.54
CA ALA A 359 -8.23 10.53 11.43
C ALA A 359 -9.16 10.83 10.24
N GLN A 360 -8.94 10.17 9.09
CA GLN A 360 -9.79 10.36 7.91
C GLN A 360 -11.22 9.87 8.13
N GLN A 361 -11.44 8.77 8.87
CA GLN A 361 -12.79 8.31 9.20
C GLN A 361 -13.50 9.26 10.18
N PHE A 362 -12.78 9.81 11.16
CA PHE A 362 -13.32 10.81 12.08
C PHE A 362 -13.82 12.05 11.34
N PHE A 363 -12.98 12.66 10.50
CA PHE A 363 -13.38 13.85 9.74
C PHE A 363 -14.51 13.55 8.76
N ASN A 364 -14.45 12.42 8.05
CA ASN A 364 -15.51 12.00 7.14
C ASN A 364 -16.85 11.77 7.85
N GLU A 365 -16.83 11.15 9.04
CA GLU A 365 -18.03 10.95 9.84
C GLU A 365 -18.62 12.28 10.30
N VAL A 366 -17.80 13.20 10.83
CA VAL A 366 -18.22 14.56 11.23
C VAL A 366 -18.79 15.35 10.06
N ASP A 367 -18.08 15.37 8.93
CA ASP A 367 -18.45 16.15 7.75
C ASP A 367 -19.78 15.66 7.16
N LEU A 368 -19.97 14.35 7.00
CA LEU A 368 -21.18 13.82 6.37
C LEU A 368 -22.40 13.82 7.30
N ILE A 369 -22.25 13.36 8.55
CA ILE A 369 -23.40 13.19 9.46
C ILE A 369 -23.99 14.52 9.93
N SER A 370 -23.19 15.59 9.92
CA SER A 370 -23.62 16.93 10.33
C SER A 370 -24.48 17.64 9.27
N GLN A 371 -24.29 17.28 8.00
CA GLN A 371 -25.01 17.85 6.86
C GLN A 371 -26.37 17.18 6.63
N VAL A 372 -26.61 16.02 7.26
CA VAL A 372 -27.85 15.25 7.11
C VAL A 372 -28.70 15.30 8.36
N ARG A 373 -30.03 15.40 8.19
CA ARG A 373 -30.99 15.35 9.30
C ARG A 373 -32.22 14.58 8.86
N HIS A 374 -32.40 13.39 9.43
CA HIS A 374 -33.56 12.56 9.14
C HIS A 374 -33.94 11.72 10.36
N ARG A 375 -35.24 11.43 10.53
CA ARG A 375 -35.77 10.72 11.71
C ARG A 375 -35.20 9.31 11.89
N ASN A 376 -34.68 8.71 10.82
CA ASN A 376 -34.09 7.36 10.82
C ASN A 376 -32.55 7.34 10.72
N LEU A 377 -31.89 8.48 10.93
CA LEU A 377 -30.42 8.56 11.03
C LEU A 377 -30.04 8.96 12.46
N VAL A 378 -28.87 8.52 12.93
CA VAL A 378 -28.35 8.99 14.22
C VAL A 378 -28.06 10.49 14.17
N LYS A 379 -28.26 11.15 15.32
CA LYS A 379 -27.95 12.57 15.47
C LYS A 379 -26.61 12.75 16.16
N LEU A 380 -25.62 13.30 15.44
CA LEU A 380 -24.40 13.81 16.04
C LEU A 380 -24.73 15.08 16.85
N LEU A 381 -24.42 15.05 18.14
CA LEU A 381 -24.59 16.18 19.06
C LEU A 381 -23.32 17.04 19.14
N GLY A 382 -22.15 16.49 18.80
CA GLY A 382 -20.89 17.21 18.77
C GLY A 382 -19.68 16.29 18.75
N CYS A 383 -18.50 16.89 18.87
CA CYS A 383 -17.24 16.19 18.96
C CYS A 383 -16.30 16.85 19.98
N SER A 384 -15.24 16.14 20.36
CA SER A 384 -14.16 16.70 21.17
C SER A 384 -12.83 16.43 20.49
N LEU A 385 -12.09 17.51 20.23
CA LEU A 385 -10.76 17.52 19.64
C LEU A 385 -9.67 17.99 20.62
N ASP A 386 -10.06 18.51 21.78
CA ASP A 386 -9.18 19.20 22.74
C ASP A 386 -8.47 18.24 23.71
N GLY A 387 -8.49 16.93 23.44
CA GLY A 387 -7.98 15.88 24.31
C GLY A 387 -6.99 14.94 23.61
N PRO A 388 -6.39 13.99 24.35
CA PRO A 388 -5.47 12.99 23.78
C PRO A 388 -6.15 12.05 22.78
N GLU A 389 -7.48 12.03 22.74
CA GLU A 389 -8.28 11.14 21.92
C GLU A 389 -9.43 11.93 21.30
N SER A 390 -9.78 11.61 20.05
CA SER A 390 -10.94 12.19 19.39
C SER A 390 -12.21 11.48 19.80
N LEU A 391 -13.21 12.26 20.23
CA LEU A 391 -14.49 11.76 20.71
C LEU A 391 -15.63 12.28 19.81
N LEU A 392 -16.59 11.41 19.50
CA LEU A 392 -17.85 11.78 18.85
C LEU A 392 -18.98 11.58 19.85
N VAL A 393 -19.87 12.56 19.94
CA VAL A 393 -20.99 12.57 20.89
C VAL A 393 -22.29 12.45 20.10
N TYR A 394 -23.04 11.38 20.35
CA TYR A 394 -24.33 11.11 19.73
C TYR A 394 -25.44 11.12 20.78
N GLU A 395 -26.68 11.24 20.31
CA GLU A 395 -27.84 10.92 21.13
C GLU A 395 -27.79 9.46 21.61
N PHE A 396 -28.14 9.23 22.88
CA PHE A 396 -28.20 7.89 23.44
C PHE A 396 -29.50 7.21 23.05
N TYR A 397 -29.40 5.96 22.58
CA TYR A 397 -30.55 5.13 22.23
C TYR A 397 -30.61 3.89 23.15
N PRO A 398 -31.63 3.76 24.00
CA PRO A 398 -31.64 2.81 25.11
C PRO A 398 -31.72 1.34 24.66
N ASN A 399 -32.41 1.08 23.54
CA ASN A 399 -32.56 -0.28 23.02
C ASN A 399 -31.33 -0.78 22.27
N ARG A 400 -30.28 0.04 22.10
CA ARG A 400 -29.01 -0.34 21.43
C ARG A 400 -29.24 -0.89 20.01
N SER A 401 -28.37 -1.79 19.52
CA SER A 401 -28.35 -2.25 18.14
C SER A 401 -29.30 -3.42 17.87
N LEU A 402 -29.80 -3.50 16.63
CA LEU A 402 -30.78 -4.48 16.16
C LEU A 402 -30.26 -5.92 16.23
N ASP A 403 -28.97 -6.14 16.05
CA ASP A 403 -28.35 -7.47 16.13
C ASP A 403 -28.53 -8.16 17.49
N LEU A 404 -28.67 -7.39 18.58
CA LEU A 404 -28.99 -7.90 19.91
C LEU A 404 -30.42 -8.46 20.02
N PHE A 405 -31.34 -8.06 19.12
CA PHE A 405 -32.70 -8.60 19.08
C PHE A 405 -32.85 -9.76 18.10
N LEU A 406 -31.96 -9.85 17.10
CA LEU A 406 -32.05 -10.88 16.06
C LEU A 406 -31.22 -12.13 16.39
N PHE A 407 -30.07 -11.98 17.08
CA PHE A 407 -29.09 -13.07 17.19
C PHE A 407 -28.66 -13.41 18.62
N ASP A 408 -29.15 -12.70 19.64
CA ASP A 408 -28.79 -13.01 21.02
C ASP A 408 -29.38 -14.35 21.47
N SER A 409 -28.51 -15.28 21.86
CA SER A 409 -28.86 -16.60 22.36
C SER A 409 -29.65 -16.58 23.67
N SER A 410 -29.60 -15.49 24.43
CA SER A 410 -30.34 -15.33 25.69
C SER A 410 -31.86 -15.34 25.52
N LYS A 411 -32.35 -14.99 24.32
CA LYS A 411 -33.79 -14.83 23.99
C LYS A 411 -34.56 -13.86 24.89
N GLU A 412 -33.89 -13.00 25.65
CA GLU A 412 -34.55 -12.06 26.54
C GLU A 412 -35.24 -10.89 25.80
N ARG A 413 -34.98 -10.72 24.50
CA ARG A 413 -35.39 -9.58 23.70
C ARG A 413 -35.87 -10.01 22.31
N ASN A 414 -37.18 -10.02 22.11
CA ASN A 414 -37.78 -10.41 20.83
C ASN A 414 -38.54 -9.24 20.18
N LEU A 415 -38.41 -9.13 18.86
CA LEU A 415 -39.21 -8.21 18.05
C LEU A 415 -40.33 -8.97 17.36
N ASN A 416 -41.57 -8.53 17.57
CA ASN A 416 -42.71 -9.05 16.81
C ASN A 416 -42.65 -8.61 15.35
N TRP A 417 -43.45 -9.23 14.49
CA TRP A 417 -43.44 -8.95 13.06
C TRP A 417 -43.74 -7.47 12.73
N SER A 418 -44.73 -6.87 13.39
CA SER A 418 -45.07 -5.46 13.22
C SER A 418 -43.89 -4.52 13.53
N GLN A 419 -43.10 -4.83 14.56
CA GLN A 419 -41.88 -4.08 14.87
C GLN A 419 -40.81 -4.28 13.79
N ARG A 420 -40.61 -5.51 13.31
CA ARG A 420 -39.65 -5.81 12.24
C ARG A 420 -39.98 -5.07 10.95
N ILE A 421 -41.24 -5.05 10.51
CA ILE A 421 -41.64 -4.31 9.30
C ILE A 421 -41.48 -2.79 9.48
N ASN A 422 -41.81 -2.25 10.65
CA ASN A 422 -41.58 -0.84 10.98
C ASN A 422 -40.09 -0.46 10.92
N ILE A 423 -39.21 -1.35 11.37
CA ILE A 423 -37.76 -1.17 11.30
C ILE A 423 -37.28 -1.25 9.85
N ILE A 424 -37.72 -2.24 9.07
CA ILE A 424 -37.39 -2.37 7.64
C ILE A 424 -37.79 -1.09 6.89
N GLN A 425 -39.02 -0.61 7.12
CA GLN A 425 -39.52 0.61 6.51
C GLN A 425 -38.69 1.83 6.92
N GLY A 426 -38.38 2.00 8.21
CA GLY A 426 -37.61 3.14 8.67
C GLY A 426 -36.17 3.15 8.14
N VAL A 427 -35.52 2.00 8.02
CA VAL A 427 -34.20 1.90 7.38
C VAL A 427 -34.28 2.23 5.90
N ALA A 428 -35.32 1.75 5.20
CA ALA A 428 -35.54 2.08 3.79
C ALA A 428 -35.75 3.58 3.57
N GLU A 429 -36.53 4.23 4.43
CA GLU A 429 -36.75 5.69 4.41
C GLU A 429 -35.44 6.45 4.68
N GLY A 430 -34.63 6.00 5.64
CA GLY A 430 -33.31 6.58 5.91
C GLY A 430 -32.35 6.49 4.74
N LEU A 431 -32.29 5.34 4.06
CA LEU A 431 -31.44 5.16 2.87
C LEU A 431 -31.97 5.92 1.66
N SER A 432 -33.30 5.94 1.45
CA SER A 432 -33.95 6.76 0.42
C SER A 432 -33.56 8.23 0.56
N TYR A 433 -33.60 8.74 1.80
CA TYR A 433 -33.17 10.10 2.07
C TYR A 433 -31.69 10.33 1.69
N LEU A 434 -30.77 9.44 2.09
CA LEU A 434 -29.34 9.56 1.78
C LEU A 434 -29.02 9.46 0.28
N HIS A 435 -29.80 8.69 -0.47
CA HIS A 435 -29.53 8.42 -1.89
C HIS A 435 -30.18 9.44 -2.82
N GLU A 436 -31.35 9.96 -2.44
CA GLU A 436 -32.27 10.64 -3.36
C GLU A 436 -32.78 12.00 -2.87
N GLU A 437 -32.81 12.27 -1.55
CA GLU A 437 -33.38 13.51 -0.99
C GLU A 437 -32.33 14.47 -0.38
N SER A 438 -31.15 13.97 -0.03
CA SER A 438 -30.05 14.81 0.47
C SER A 438 -29.39 15.61 -0.66
N GLU A 439 -28.86 16.79 -0.31
CA GLU A 439 -28.22 17.72 -1.27
C GLU A 439 -27.06 17.07 -2.05
N MET A 440 -26.33 16.16 -1.41
CA MET A 440 -25.38 15.28 -2.06
C MET A 440 -25.84 13.84 -1.90
N ARG A 441 -25.61 12.99 -2.92
CA ARG A 441 -25.87 11.55 -2.80
C ARG A 441 -24.83 10.92 -1.89
N ILE A 442 -25.27 10.36 -0.76
CA ILE A 442 -24.42 9.74 0.26
C ILE A 442 -24.63 8.22 0.24
N ILE A 443 -23.56 7.47 0.03
CA ILE A 443 -23.56 6.00 0.10
C ILE A 443 -22.93 5.58 1.44
N HIS A 444 -23.67 4.81 2.23
CA HIS A 444 -23.31 4.41 3.59
C HIS A 444 -22.20 3.34 3.62
N ARG A 445 -22.26 2.33 2.74
CA ARG A 445 -21.30 1.21 2.54
C ARG A 445 -21.22 0.14 3.63
N ASP A 446 -21.76 0.40 4.81
CA ASP A 446 -21.73 -0.57 5.92
C ASP A 446 -23.10 -0.76 6.58
N ILE A 447 -24.13 -0.99 5.77
CA ILE A 447 -25.47 -1.33 6.27
C ILE A 447 -25.48 -2.79 6.73
N LYS A 448 -25.75 -3.00 8.02
CA LYS A 448 -25.82 -4.30 8.70
C LYS A 448 -26.57 -4.16 10.03
N ALA A 449 -27.01 -5.28 10.62
CA ALA A 449 -27.82 -5.25 11.84
C ALA A 449 -27.16 -4.53 13.03
N SER A 450 -25.84 -4.64 13.20
CA SER A 450 -25.10 -3.95 14.28
C SER A 450 -25.02 -2.42 14.10
N ASN A 451 -25.28 -1.92 12.89
CA ASN A 451 -25.25 -0.49 12.56
C ASN A 451 -26.66 0.13 12.48
N ILE A 452 -27.69 -0.60 12.92
CA ILE A 452 -29.06 -0.09 13.10
C ILE A 452 -29.34 -0.02 14.61
N LEU A 453 -29.42 1.18 15.16
CA LEU A 453 -29.80 1.41 16.56
C LEU A 453 -31.32 1.56 16.68
N LEU A 454 -31.88 1.22 17.84
CA LEU A 454 -33.30 1.35 18.13
C LEU A 454 -33.52 2.36 19.26
N ASP A 455 -34.40 3.33 19.02
CA ASP A 455 -34.84 4.24 20.08
C ASP A 455 -35.83 3.56 21.06
N ASP A 456 -36.29 4.31 22.05
CA ASP A 456 -37.24 3.86 23.08
C ASP A 456 -38.55 3.27 22.50
N LYS A 457 -38.93 3.69 21.29
CA LYS A 457 -40.12 3.22 20.57
C LYS A 457 -39.81 2.19 19.48
N PHE A 458 -38.62 1.59 19.51
CA PHE A 458 -38.14 0.63 18.51
C PHE A 458 -38.07 1.19 17.09
N LYS A 459 -37.98 2.52 16.92
CA LYS A 459 -37.75 3.12 15.60
C LYS A 459 -36.26 3.08 15.26
N PRO A 460 -35.90 2.77 14.01
CA PRO A 460 -34.51 2.55 13.62
C PRO A 460 -33.75 3.86 13.41
N LYS A 461 -32.46 3.84 13.74
CA LYS A 461 -31.46 4.89 13.49
C LYS A 461 -30.22 4.27 12.85
N ILE A 462 -29.93 4.63 11.60
CA ILE A 462 -28.72 4.21 10.89
C ILE A 462 -27.51 4.94 11.49
N THR A 463 -26.44 4.21 11.82
CA THR A 463 -25.21 4.74 12.44
C THR A 463 -23.95 4.27 11.70
N ASP A 464 -22.79 4.81 12.12
CA ASP A 464 -21.43 4.50 11.65
C ASP A 464 -21.10 4.98 10.22
N PHE A 465 -21.06 6.29 10.05
CA PHE A 465 -20.77 6.96 8.77
C PHE A 465 -19.27 7.05 8.46
N GLY A 466 -18.41 6.37 9.22
CA GLY A 466 -16.95 6.41 9.05
C GLY A 466 -16.46 5.93 7.68
N LEU A 467 -17.22 5.04 7.02
CA LEU A 467 -16.93 4.56 5.66
C LEU A 467 -17.69 5.32 4.57
N ALA A 468 -18.72 6.09 4.93
CA ALA A 468 -19.66 6.70 3.98
C ALA A 468 -18.96 7.64 2.99
N ARG A 469 -19.55 7.82 1.80
CA ARG A 469 -19.01 8.69 0.74
C ARG A 469 -20.12 9.52 0.10
N ALA A 470 -19.89 10.82 -0.05
CA ALA A 470 -20.74 11.73 -0.81
C ALA A 470 -20.21 11.95 -2.22
N PHE A 471 -21.10 12.15 -3.21
CA PHE A 471 -20.73 12.54 -4.57
C PHE A 471 -21.83 13.27 -5.34
N SER A 472 -21.42 14.02 -6.36
CA SER A 472 -22.27 14.87 -7.22
C SER A 472 -23.12 14.06 -8.20
N GLU A 473 -24.32 14.56 -8.53
CA GLU A 473 -25.32 13.90 -9.39
C GLU A 473 -24.81 13.51 -10.78
N ASP A 474 -23.81 14.19 -11.33
CA ASP A 474 -23.30 13.97 -12.69
C ASP A 474 -22.50 12.67 -12.88
N LYS A 475 -22.22 11.91 -11.81
CA LYS A 475 -21.45 10.65 -11.87
C LYS A 475 -22.34 9.44 -11.63
N THR A 476 -22.18 8.39 -12.43
CA THR A 476 -22.98 7.15 -12.32
C THR A 476 -22.47 6.18 -11.25
N HIS A 477 -21.23 6.33 -10.79
CA HIS A 477 -20.59 5.53 -9.75
C HIS A 477 -19.33 6.24 -9.20
N LEU A 478 -18.88 5.80 -8.01
CA LEU A 478 -17.63 6.17 -7.38
C LEU A 478 -16.64 5.00 -7.45
N THR A 479 -15.41 5.24 -7.91
CA THR A 479 -14.35 4.23 -7.80
C THR A 479 -13.61 4.44 -6.48
N THR A 480 -13.74 3.53 -5.52
CA THR A 480 -13.12 3.66 -4.19
C THR A 480 -12.61 2.31 -3.71
N GLY A 481 -11.61 2.30 -2.82
CA GLY A 481 -11.12 1.06 -2.23
C GLY A 481 -12.26 0.28 -1.59
N VAL A 482 -12.31 -1.03 -1.84
CA VAL A 482 -13.34 -1.92 -1.28
C VAL A 482 -13.23 -1.89 0.24
N ALA A 483 -14.30 -1.47 0.90
CA ALA A 483 -14.43 -1.45 2.35
C ALA A 483 -15.90 -1.60 2.72
N GLY A 484 -16.16 -2.37 3.77
CA GLY A 484 -17.50 -2.77 4.23
C GLY A 484 -17.42 -4.15 4.89
N THR A 485 -18.55 -4.66 5.35
CA THR A 485 -18.62 -5.97 6.02
C THR A 485 -18.87 -7.12 5.04
N LEU A 486 -18.00 -8.14 5.07
CA LEU A 486 -18.13 -9.32 4.21
C LEU A 486 -19.47 -10.02 4.45
N GLY A 487 -20.19 -10.36 3.37
CA GLY A 487 -21.56 -10.90 3.41
C GLY A 487 -22.65 -9.85 3.13
N TYR A 488 -22.42 -8.58 3.46
CA TYR A 488 -23.32 -7.46 3.12
C TYR A 488 -22.89 -6.70 1.87
N MET A 489 -21.61 -6.80 1.50
CA MET A 489 -21.08 -6.10 0.32
C MET A 489 -21.64 -6.66 -0.98
N ALA A 490 -22.13 -5.75 -1.84
CA ALA A 490 -22.67 -6.09 -3.14
C ALA A 490 -21.61 -6.72 -4.07
N PRO A 491 -21.99 -7.71 -4.90
CA PRO A 491 -21.04 -8.46 -5.72
C PRO A 491 -20.30 -7.57 -6.73
N GLU A 492 -20.98 -6.63 -7.39
CA GLU A 492 -20.35 -5.68 -8.30
C GLU A 492 -19.35 -4.77 -7.58
N TYR A 493 -19.63 -4.44 -6.32
CA TYR A 493 -18.77 -3.57 -5.53
C TYR A 493 -17.52 -4.32 -5.07
N LEU A 494 -17.65 -5.59 -4.68
CA LEU A 494 -16.54 -6.48 -4.36
C LEU A 494 -15.65 -6.77 -5.58
N VAL A 495 -16.25 -6.94 -6.75
CA VAL A 495 -15.56 -7.34 -7.97
C VAL A 495 -14.93 -6.16 -8.69
N HIS A 496 -15.63 -5.01 -8.78
CA HIS A 496 -15.19 -3.89 -9.59
C HIS A 496 -14.70 -2.67 -8.79
N GLY A 497 -14.91 -2.63 -7.46
CA GLY A 497 -14.68 -1.41 -6.66
C GLY A 497 -15.60 -0.23 -7.04
N HIS A 498 -16.58 -0.47 -7.92
CA HIS A 498 -17.56 0.51 -8.37
C HIS A 498 -18.64 0.65 -7.31
N LEU A 499 -18.56 1.72 -6.54
CA LEU A 499 -19.51 2.06 -5.51
C LEU A 499 -20.67 2.89 -6.11
N ARG A 500 -21.89 2.38 -5.97
CA ARG A 500 -23.15 3.04 -6.36
C ARG A 500 -24.13 2.97 -5.20
N GLU A 501 -25.20 3.76 -5.24
CA GLU A 501 -26.28 3.66 -4.24
C GLU A 501 -26.88 2.25 -4.18
N LYS A 502 -26.84 1.51 -5.30
CA LYS A 502 -27.26 0.09 -5.38
C LYS A 502 -26.43 -0.86 -4.51
N ALA A 503 -25.25 -0.47 -4.04
CA ALA A 503 -24.47 -1.27 -3.09
C ALA A 503 -25.12 -1.27 -1.69
N ASP A 504 -25.67 -0.14 -1.26
CA ASP A 504 -26.46 -0.04 -0.03
C ASP A 504 -27.81 -0.76 -0.19
N VAL A 505 -28.41 -0.73 -1.40
CA VAL A 505 -29.64 -1.50 -1.69
C VAL A 505 -29.40 -3.00 -1.48
N TYR A 506 -28.28 -3.53 -1.97
CA TYR A 506 -27.93 -4.94 -1.74
C TYR A 506 -27.74 -5.25 -0.25
N SER A 507 -26.99 -4.39 0.45
CA SER A 507 -26.74 -4.54 1.90
C SER A 507 -28.05 -4.51 2.70
N PHE A 508 -28.98 -3.63 2.32
CA PHE A 508 -30.33 -3.57 2.85
C PHE A 508 -31.12 -4.85 2.58
N GLY A 509 -31.03 -5.40 1.37
CA GLY A 509 -31.67 -6.68 1.03
C GLY A 509 -31.19 -7.84 1.92
N VAL A 510 -29.89 -7.92 2.19
CA VAL A 510 -29.33 -8.90 3.13
C VAL A 510 -29.89 -8.68 4.54
N LEU A 511 -29.90 -7.44 5.03
CA LEU A 511 -30.47 -7.08 6.33
C LEU A 511 -31.97 -7.47 6.44
N VAL A 512 -32.77 -7.23 5.41
CA VAL A 512 -34.18 -7.65 5.36
C VAL A 512 -34.32 -9.16 5.53
N LEU A 513 -33.48 -9.93 4.83
CA LEU A 513 -33.51 -11.39 4.94
C LEU A 513 -33.04 -11.89 6.30
N GLU A 514 -32.07 -11.24 6.94
CA GLU A 514 -31.72 -11.51 8.33
C GLU A 514 -32.88 -11.25 9.29
N MET A 515 -33.60 -10.14 9.09
CA MET A 515 -34.77 -9.80 9.91
C MET A 515 -35.94 -10.76 9.72
N VAL A 516 -36.16 -11.28 8.51
CA VAL A 516 -37.21 -12.28 8.28
C VAL A 516 -36.81 -13.63 8.86
N THR A 517 -35.55 -14.04 8.70
CA THR A 517 -35.09 -15.40 9.05
C THR A 517 -34.62 -15.55 10.48
N GLY A 518 -34.28 -14.46 11.17
CA GLY A 518 -33.61 -14.49 12.48
C GLY A 518 -32.20 -15.10 12.43
N LYS A 519 -31.61 -15.25 11.23
CA LYS A 519 -30.31 -15.90 11.02
C LYS A 519 -29.27 -14.91 10.55
N ARG A 520 -28.07 -14.99 11.13
CA ARG A 520 -26.94 -14.13 10.76
C ARG A 520 -26.33 -14.59 9.42
N CYS A 521 -25.98 -13.63 8.57
CA CYS A 521 -25.34 -13.87 7.27
C CYS A 521 -23.92 -14.43 7.45
N SER A 522 -23.13 -13.93 8.41
CA SER A 522 -21.80 -14.46 8.74
C SER A 522 -21.91 -15.49 9.88
N GLY A 523 -21.57 -16.75 9.59
CA GLY A 523 -21.35 -17.77 10.62
C GLY A 523 -20.14 -17.42 11.49
N SER A 524 -20.07 -18.00 12.69
CA SER A 524 -18.90 -17.90 13.58
C SER A 524 -17.61 -18.24 12.83
N VAL A 525 -16.50 -17.61 13.22
CA VAL A 525 -15.16 -17.78 12.65
C VAL A 525 -14.88 -19.28 12.42
N GLY A 526 -14.92 -19.71 11.16
CA GLY A 526 -14.72 -21.11 10.77
C GLY A 526 -15.74 -21.73 9.79
N SER A 527 -16.82 -21.05 9.38
CA SER A 527 -17.80 -21.61 8.43
C SER A 527 -18.10 -20.69 7.24
N HIS A 528 -18.08 -21.24 6.02
CA HIS A 528 -18.29 -20.61 4.69
C HIS A 528 -19.74 -20.09 4.45
N SER A 529 -20.38 -19.46 5.44
CA SER A 529 -21.85 -19.36 5.49
C SER A 529 -22.49 -18.11 4.87
N GLY A 530 -21.74 -17.11 4.40
CA GLY A 530 -22.34 -15.90 3.76
C GLY A 530 -23.24 -16.20 2.56
N HIS A 531 -22.78 -17.11 1.69
CA HIS A 531 -23.58 -17.61 0.55
C HIS A 531 -24.73 -18.53 0.96
N LEU A 532 -24.75 -19.03 2.20
CA LEU A 532 -25.71 -20.01 2.69
C LEU A 532 -27.08 -19.37 2.97
N LEU A 533 -27.14 -18.14 3.52
CA LEU A 533 -28.42 -17.49 3.82
C LEU A 533 -29.22 -17.18 2.55
N LEU A 534 -28.61 -16.48 1.58
CA LEU A 534 -29.27 -16.12 0.33
C LEU A 534 -29.69 -17.35 -0.48
N SER A 535 -28.83 -18.38 -0.55
CA SER A 535 -29.16 -19.63 -1.26
C SER A 535 -30.26 -20.43 -0.56
N GLN A 536 -30.26 -20.50 0.78
CA GLN A 536 -31.32 -21.14 1.56
C GLN A 536 -32.67 -20.44 1.36
N VAL A 537 -32.71 -19.11 1.49
CA VAL A 537 -33.93 -18.32 1.27
C VAL A 537 -34.44 -18.51 -0.16
N TRP A 538 -33.56 -18.42 -1.16
CA TRP A 538 -33.93 -18.59 -2.56
C TRP A 538 -34.50 -19.98 -2.86
N ASN A 539 -33.90 -21.04 -2.31
CA ASN A 539 -34.39 -22.41 -2.48
C ASN A 539 -35.78 -22.59 -1.89
N HIS A 540 -36.01 -22.12 -0.66
CA HIS A 540 -37.32 -22.20 -0.02
C HIS A 540 -38.37 -21.32 -0.71
N TYR A 541 -37.97 -20.15 -1.22
CA TYR A 541 -38.84 -19.28 -2.01
C TYR A 541 -39.31 -19.98 -3.30
N ARG A 542 -38.37 -20.60 -4.04
CA ARG A 542 -38.68 -21.39 -5.25
C ARG A 542 -39.54 -22.61 -4.97
N SER A 543 -39.31 -23.29 -3.85
CA SER A 543 -40.08 -24.46 -3.41
C SER A 543 -41.41 -24.10 -2.76
N LYS A 544 -41.77 -22.82 -2.65
CA LYS A 544 -43.00 -22.32 -2.01
C LYS A 544 -43.15 -22.74 -0.53
N THR A 545 -42.04 -22.94 0.17
CA THR A 545 -42.00 -23.32 1.60
C THR A 545 -41.60 -22.11 2.45
N ILE A 546 -42.46 -21.09 2.51
CA ILE A 546 -42.18 -19.80 3.17
C ILE A 546 -42.10 -19.94 4.68
N GLU A 547 -42.86 -20.87 5.25
CA GLU A 547 -42.84 -21.24 6.66
C GLU A 547 -41.45 -21.73 7.13
N LYS A 548 -40.57 -22.14 6.20
CA LYS A 548 -39.18 -22.53 6.48
C LYS A 548 -38.18 -21.38 6.36
N ILE A 549 -38.60 -20.26 5.79
CA ILE A 549 -37.81 -19.03 5.67
C ILE A 549 -37.97 -18.19 6.93
N ALA A 550 -39.22 -17.97 7.34
CA ALA A 550 -39.53 -17.11 8.47
C ALA A 550 -38.94 -17.66 9.77
N ASP A 551 -38.48 -16.75 10.61
CA ASP A 551 -38.16 -17.05 11.99
C ASP A 551 -39.39 -17.63 12.69
N LYS A 552 -39.20 -18.79 13.33
CA LYS A 552 -40.28 -19.57 13.95
C LYS A 552 -41.00 -18.79 15.05
N GLU A 553 -40.34 -17.80 15.64
CA GLU A 553 -40.88 -16.99 16.73
C GLU A 553 -41.82 -15.88 16.25
N ILE A 554 -41.83 -15.57 14.95
CA ILE A 554 -42.69 -14.53 14.34
C ILE A 554 -43.68 -15.09 13.31
N TYR A 555 -43.53 -16.36 12.93
CA TYR A 555 -44.34 -16.94 11.87
C TYR A 555 -45.74 -17.29 12.36
N GLU A 556 -46.74 -16.66 11.73
CA GLU A 556 -48.15 -17.04 11.82
C GLU A 556 -48.69 -17.21 10.40
N ASP A 557 -49.59 -18.16 10.17
CA ASP A 557 -50.16 -18.42 8.84
C ASP A 557 -50.88 -17.18 8.25
N SER A 558 -51.46 -16.34 9.11
CA SER A 558 -52.07 -15.05 8.77
C SER A 558 -51.08 -14.05 8.15
N LEU A 559 -49.80 -14.13 8.51
CA LEU A 559 -48.73 -13.23 8.07
C LEU A 559 -48.00 -13.73 6.82
N LYS A 560 -48.34 -14.93 6.33
CA LYS A 560 -47.61 -15.62 5.25
C LYS A 560 -47.46 -14.76 3.99
N GLU A 561 -48.52 -14.09 3.54
CA GLU A 561 -48.49 -13.25 2.33
C GLU A 561 -47.68 -11.97 2.54
N GLU A 562 -47.75 -11.36 3.73
CA GLU A 562 -46.96 -10.18 4.07
C GLU A 562 -45.46 -10.53 4.16
N ILE A 563 -45.11 -11.62 4.85
CA ILE A 563 -43.74 -12.14 4.95
C ILE A 563 -43.21 -12.48 3.56
N LEU A 564 -44.00 -13.15 2.71
CA LEU A 564 -43.63 -13.48 1.33
C LEU A 564 -43.32 -12.21 0.53
N SER A 565 -44.14 -11.17 0.66
CA SER A 565 -43.92 -9.88 0.01
C SER A 565 -42.61 -9.23 0.47
N VAL A 566 -42.30 -9.25 1.76
CA VAL A 566 -41.04 -8.70 2.30
C VAL A 566 -39.83 -9.52 1.83
N VAL A 567 -39.94 -10.84 1.77
CA VAL A 567 -38.90 -11.73 1.20
C VAL A 567 -38.66 -11.41 -0.26
N GLN A 568 -39.71 -11.16 -1.05
CA GLN A 568 -39.58 -10.75 -2.46
C GLN A 568 -38.80 -9.44 -2.59
N ILE A 569 -39.10 -8.45 -1.75
CA ILE A 569 -38.36 -7.18 -1.72
C ILE A 569 -36.89 -7.42 -1.37
N GLY A 570 -36.61 -8.23 -0.34
CA GLY A 570 -35.23 -8.61 0.03
C GLY A 570 -34.47 -9.26 -1.14
N LEU A 571 -35.08 -10.23 -1.81
CA LEU A 571 -34.49 -10.92 -2.95
C LEU A 571 -34.29 -10.01 -4.17
N GLN A 572 -35.21 -9.09 -4.44
CA GLN A 572 -35.07 -8.07 -5.48
C GLN A 572 -33.92 -7.09 -5.17
N CYS A 573 -33.75 -6.74 -3.90
CA CYS A 573 -32.64 -5.91 -3.46
C CYS A 573 -31.29 -6.63 -3.58
N THR A 574 -31.24 -7.96 -3.41
CA THR A 574 -30.01 -8.77 -3.50
C THR A 574 -29.72 -9.33 -4.90
N GLN A 575 -30.33 -8.81 -5.97
CA GLN A 575 -30.02 -9.27 -7.33
C GLN A 575 -28.53 -9.04 -7.66
N SER A 576 -27.90 -9.97 -8.38
CA SER A 576 -26.48 -9.86 -8.72
C SER A 576 -26.18 -8.63 -9.57
N SER A 577 -27.10 -8.27 -10.47
CA SER A 577 -27.02 -7.08 -11.31
C SER A 577 -27.59 -5.86 -10.56
N PRO A 578 -26.86 -4.74 -10.48
CA PRO A 578 -27.36 -3.50 -9.86
C PRO A 578 -28.54 -2.87 -10.60
N ALA A 579 -28.67 -3.11 -11.91
CA ALA A 579 -29.74 -2.57 -12.73
C ALA A 579 -31.10 -3.17 -12.36
N ASP A 580 -31.10 -4.44 -11.93
CA ASP A 580 -32.31 -5.17 -11.56
C ASP A 580 -32.77 -4.89 -10.12
N ARG A 581 -31.94 -4.20 -9.33
CA ARG A 581 -32.30 -3.78 -7.98
C ARG A 581 -33.21 -2.54 -8.03
N PRO A 582 -34.25 -2.46 -7.20
CA PRO A 582 -35.04 -1.24 -7.07
C PRO A 582 -34.21 -0.07 -6.51
N THR A 583 -34.69 1.17 -6.70
CA THR A 583 -34.20 2.32 -5.92
C THR A 583 -34.77 2.28 -4.51
N MET A 584 -34.16 2.98 -3.55
CA MET A 584 -34.65 2.94 -2.17
C MET A 584 -36.01 3.62 -2.03
N SER A 585 -36.31 4.67 -2.80
CA SER A 585 -37.66 5.23 -2.90
C SER A 585 -38.69 4.19 -3.38
N LYS A 586 -38.33 3.37 -4.37
CA LYS A 586 -39.20 2.31 -4.87
C LYS A 586 -39.39 1.21 -3.82
N VAL A 587 -38.35 0.87 -3.06
CA VAL A 587 -38.46 -0.05 -1.92
C VAL A 587 -39.44 0.49 -0.88
N VAL A 588 -39.35 1.78 -0.52
CA VAL A 588 -40.30 2.43 0.40
C VAL A 588 -41.73 2.38 -0.13
N GLU A 589 -41.94 2.63 -1.43
CA GLU A 589 -43.25 2.52 -2.08
C GLU A 589 -43.79 1.08 -2.03
N LEU A 590 -42.95 0.07 -2.32
CA LEU A 590 -43.32 -1.35 -2.30
C LEU A 590 -43.72 -1.81 -0.89
N ILE A 591 -43.05 -1.30 0.14
CA ILE A 591 -43.41 -1.57 1.54
C ILE A 591 -44.74 -0.87 1.90
N ARG A 592 -44.89 0.42 1.55
CA ARG A 592 -46.08 1.22 1.92
C ARG A 592 -47.36 0.85 1.19
N SER A 593 -47.27 0.61 -0.12
CA SER A 593 -48.43 0.29 -0.97
C SER A 593 -49.16 -0.97 -0.53
N ARG A 594 -48.47 -1.86 0.20
CA ARG A 594 -49.03 -3.13 0.66
C ARG A 594 -49.41 -3.15 2.14
N SER A 595 -48.96 -2.16 2.93
CA SER A 595 -49.51 -1.88 4.26
C SER A 595 -50.89 -1.21 4.22
N HIS A 596 -51.31 -0.65 3.07
CA HIS A 596 -52.64 -0.04 2.90
C HIS A 596 -53.74 -0.99 2.43
N ASP A 597 -53.39 -2.19 1.94
CA ASP A 597 -54.39 -3.21 1.55
C ASP A 597 -55.09 -3.86 2.77
N ALA A 598 -54.64 -3.56 3.99
CA ALA A 598 -55.27 -4.00 5.24
C ALA A 598 -56.30 -3.00 5.81
N GLU A 599 -56.42 -1.76 5.28
CA GLU A 599 -57.23 -0.71 5.92
C GLU A 599 -58.14 0.12 4.99
N ALA A 600 -58.27 -0.20 3.71
CA ALA A 600 -59.09 0.59 2.77
C ALA A 600 -60.26 -0.18 2.16
N ASP A 601 -61.24 -0.56 2.99
CA ASP A 601 -62.60 -0.83 2.52
C ASP A 601 -63.47 0.42 2.78
N LYS A 602 -63.56 1.32 1.77
CA LYS A 602 -64.70 2.21 1.54
C LYS A 602 -64.58 2.93 0.18
N PRO A 603 -65.60 2.86 -0.70
CA PRO A 603 -65.54 3.44 -2.04
C PRO A 603 -66.18 4.83 -2.08
N ILE A 604 -65.54 5.81 -2.74
CA ILE A 604 -66.25 7.01 -3.22
C ILE A 604 -65.74 7.44 -4.61
N ASN A 605 -66.69 7.46 -5.56
CA ASN A 605 -66.64 8.02 -6.91
C ASN A 605 -66.46 9.55 -6.94
N ARG A 606 -65.76 10.10 -7.95
CA ARG A 606 -66.35 10.92 -9.06
C ARG A 606 -65.29 11.66 -9.91
N GLU A 607 -65.35 11.36 -11.22
CA GLU A 607 -65.40 12.24 -12.40
C GLU A 607 -64.44 13.46 -12.58
N GLY A 608 -63.48 13.28 -13.50
CA GLY A 608 -63.39 13.98 -14.80
C GLY A 608 -63.32 15.52 -14.91
N LYS A 609 -62.24 16.03 -15.53
CA LYS A 609 -62.31 17.01 -16.66
C LYS A 609 -60.96 17.20 -17.38
N ARG A 610 -61.04 17.27 -18.71
CA ARG A 610 -59.99 17.54 -19.72
C ARG A 610 -59.53 19.02 -19.71
N GLY A 611 -58.27 19.29 -20.04
CA GLY A 611 -57.78 20.66 -20.35
C GLY A 611 -56.30 20.80 -20.72
N ARG A 612 -56.06 20.83 -22.03
CA ARG A 612 -54.86 21.08 -22.86
C ARG A 612 -53.91 22.29 -22.56
N VAL A 613 -52.59 22.06 -22.78
CA VAL A 613 -51.48 22.88 -23.35
C VAL A 613 -50.92 24.15 -22.64
N ARG A 614 -49.61 24.14 -22.28
CA ARG A 614 -48.51 24.81 -23.03
C ARG A 614 -47.10 24.48 -22.51
N LYS A 615 -46.27 23.99 -23.44
CA LYS A 615 -44.80 23.94 -23.43
C LYS A 615 -44.22 25.35 -23.56
N ARG A 616 -43.01 25.56 -23.00
CA ARG A 616 -42.00 26.47 -23.56
C ARG A 616 -40.61 25.85 -23.40
N CYS A 617 -40.08 25.31 -24.49
CA CYS A 617 -38.67 25.40 -24.84
C CYS A 617 -38.50 26.63 -25.73
N ILE A 618 -37.40 27.37 -25.59
CA ILE A 618 -36.83 28.17 -26.67
C ILE A 618 -35.34 27.85 -26.72
N LEU A 619 -34.93 27.35 -27.87
CA LEU A 619 -33.56 27.22 -28.36
C LEU A 619 -33.68 27.63 -29.84
N HIS A 620 -32.94 28.65 -30.29
CA HIS A 620 -32.64 28.92 -31.70
C HIS A 620 -31.41 29.84 -31.76
N LEU A 621 -30.29 29.35 -32.32
CA LEU A 621 -29.85 29.44 -33.74
C LEU A 621 -29.26 30.85 -34.04
N GLN A 622 -28.15 31.08 -34.76
CA GLN A 622 -27.38 30.31 -35.74
C GLN A 622 -26.04 31.05 -36.03
N ALA A 623 -25.10 30.38 -36.69
CA ALA A 623 -23.78 30.89 -37.13
C ALA A 623 -23.81 31.57 -38.52
N THR A 624 -22.83 32.45 -38.81
CA THR A 624 -21.99 32.48 -40.05
C THR A 624 -20.91 33.59 -40.02
N ALA A 625 -19.85 33.36 -40.80
CA ALA A 625 -18.57 34.07 -40.90
C ALA A 625 -18.47 35.05 -42.09
N LEU A 626 -17.46 35.95 -42.08
CA LEU A 626 -16.74 36.70 -43.17
C LEU A 626 -16.10 37.94 -42.50
N GLY A 627 -14.85 38.38 -42.63
CA GLY A 627 -13.74 38.17 -43.56
C GLY A 627 -13.20 39.55 -44.00
N GLU A 628 -11.91 39.84 -43.75
CA GLU A 628 -11.06 40.92 -44.35
C GLU A 628 -11.28 42.39 -43.89
N ALA A 629 -10.38 43.38 -44.04
CA ALA A 629 -8.93 43.55 -43.93
C ALA A 629 -8.66 45.09 -44.07
N THR A 630 -7.80 45.63 -43.21
CA THR A 630 -6.84 46.77 -43.40
C THR A 630 -7.18 48.05 -44.20
N HIS A 631 -6.89 49.21 -43.55
CA HIS A 631 -5.93 50.29 -43.96
C HIS A 631 -6.41 51.74 -44.21
N GLN A 632 -5.72 52.67 -43.51
CA GLN A 632 -5.42 54.11 -43.79
C GLN A 632 -6.56 55.16 -43.65
N ALA A 633 -6.35 56.37 -43.12
CA ALA A 633 -5.15 57.22 -43.13
C ALA A 633 -5.03 58.19 -41.94
N VAL A 634 -3.77 58.56 -41.69
CA VAL A 634 -3.26 59.65 -40.85
C VAL A 634 -3.07 60.91 -41.71
N GLN A 635 -2.94 62.06 -41.03
CA GLN A 635 -2.48 63.39 -41.46
C GLN A 635 -3.64 64.34 -41.83
N PHE A 636 -3.68 65.59 -41.37
CA PHE A 636 -2.65 66.62 -41.28
C PHE A 636 -3.00 67.56 -40.09
N TYR A 637 -2.08 67.85 -39.16
CA TYR A 637 -1.31 69.12 -39.11
C TYR A 637 -2.21 70.37 -39.18
N PHE A 638 -2.24 71.21 -38.14
CA PHE A 638 -1.31 72.35 -37.98
C PHE A 638 -1.60 73.01 -36.60
N MET A 639 -0.62 73.26 -35.70
CA MET A 639 0.37 74.37 -35.64
C MET A 639 0.03 75.31 -34.48
N GLN A 640 0.91 75.45 -33.47
CA GLN A 640 1.54 76.75 -33.20
C GLN A 640 2.63 76.64 -32.13
N MET A 641 3.64 77.47 -32.36
CA MET A 641 4.95 77.57 -31.74
C MET A 641 4.88 78.09 -30.30
N GLY A 642 5.99 77.96 -29.57
CA GLY A 642 6.52 79.13 -28.85
C GLY A 642 7.04 78.93 -27.43
N SER A 643 8.34 78.65 -27.36
CA SER A 643 9.30 79.33 -26.46
C SER A 643 9.40 79.01 -24.97
N SER A 644 10.65 79.11 -24.52
CA SER A 644 11.14 79.44 -23.17
C SER A 644 11.00 78.42 -22.03
N THR A 645 12.10 77.67 -21.86
CA THR A 645 12.90 77.55 -20.62
C THR A 645 12.16 77.37 -19.29
N ASN A 646 12.12 76.11 -18.80
CA ASN A 646 12.59 75.68 -17.46
C ASN A 646 11.86 74.40 -17.00
N ILE A 647 12.26 73.23 -17.51
CA ILE A 647 11.92 71.93 -16.90
C ILE A 647 13.11 70.97 -17.07
N THR A 648 14.04 70.96 -16.11
CA THR A 648 15.14 69.96 -16.01
C THR A 648 14.99 69.02 -14.83
N ILE A 649 13.78 68.84 -14.28
CA ILE A 649 13.52 67.82 -13.24
C ILE A 649 12.34 66.88 -13.59
N LEU A 650 11.52 67.20 -14.60
CA LEU A 650 10.42 66.32 -15.05
C LEU A 650 10.72 65.50 -16.32
N SER A 651 11.90 65.66 -16.93
CA SER A 651 12.30 65.01 -18.18
C SER A 651 13.24 63.80 -18.02
N LEU A 652 13.79 63.57 -16.82
CA LEU A 652 14.52 62.34 -16.47
C LEU A 652 13.60 61.21 -15.96
N GLY A 653 12.39 61.54 -15.50
CA GLY A 653 11.39 60.56 -15.10
C GLY A 653 10.73 59.84 -16.29
N LEU A 654 10.56 60.52 -17.42
CA LEU A 654 9.88 59.95 -18.60
C LEU A 654 10.81 59.08 -19.48
N LEU A 655 12.13 59.34 -19.48
CA LEU A 655 13.10 58.49 -20.18
C LEU A 655 13.39 57.18 -19.44
N PHE A 656 13.29 57.16 -18.11
CA PHE A 656 13.38 55.92 -17.33
C PHE A 656 12.14 55.03 -17.52
N LEU A 657 10.96 55.63 -17.66
CA LEU A 657 9.71 54.90 -17.92
C LEU A 657 9.63 54.32 -19.36
N LEU A 658 10.27 54.95 -20.36
CA LEU A 658 10.29 54.44 -21.74
C LEU A 658 11.35 53.35 -22.01
N CYS A 659 12.42 53.26 -21.21
CA CYS A 659 13.36 52.13 -21.27
C CYS A 659 12.89 50.91 -20.47
N VAL A 660 12.08 51.11 -19.42
CA VAL A 660 11.53 49.98 -18.63
C VAL A 660 10.35 49.29 -19.35
N PHE A 661 9.63 49.99 -20.24
CA PHE A 661 8.54 49.41 -21.02
C PHE A 661 8.94 48.75 -22.36
N SER A 662 10.16 48.94 -22.88
CA SER A 662 10.62 48.25 -24.11
C SER A 662 11.25 46.87 -23.87
N SER A 663 11.48 46.48 -22.60
CA SER A 663 11.96 45.13 -22.24
C SER A 663 10.84 44.18 -21.77
N PHE A 664 9.58 44.62 -21.74
CA PHE A 664 8.44 43.82 -21.28
C PHE A 664 7.47 43.38 -22.40
N CYS A 665 7.82 43.62 -23.68
CA CYS A 665 6.96 43.27 -24.82
C CYS A 665 7.70 42.54 -25.97
N THR A 666 8.67 41.69 -25.64
CA THR A 666 9.24 40.68 -26.57
C THR A 666 9.18 39.25 -26.01
N THR A 667 8.42 39.03 -24.92
CA THR A 667 8.16 37.70 -24.33
C THR A 667 6.69 37.29 -24.40
N VAL A 668 5.93 37.92 -25.30
CA VAL A 668 4.64 37.40 -25.78
C VAL A 668 4.76 37.38 -27.30
N CYS A 669 4.73 36.19 -27.89
CA CYS A 669 4.96 35.88 -29.32
C CYS A 669 6.41 35.59 -29.77
N ILE A 670 7.17 34.83 -28.97
CA ILE A 670 7.81 33.60 -29.50
C ILE A 670 7.45 32.48 -28.51
N SER A 671 6.17 32.14 -28.47
CA SER A 671 5.62 31.03 -27.66
C SER A 671 5.66 29.69 -28.41
N GLU A 672 6.42 29.58 -29.50
CA GLU A 672 6.68 28.33 -30.21
C GLU A 672 8.11 28.35 -30.77
N ALA A 673 9.12 28.22 -29.89
CA ALA A 673 10.45 27.62 -30.18
C ALA A 673 11.53 28.06 -29.16
N ARG A 674 11.50 27.56 -27.92
CA ARG A 674 12.72 27.34 -27.08
C ARG A 674 12.35 26.70 -25.74
N ASN A 675 12.47 25.39 -25.66
CA ASN A 675 12.55 24.69 -24.37
C ASN A 675 13.67 23.65 -24.36
N ASN A 676 14.80 23.97 -24.99
CA ASN A 676 16.03 23.17 -24.93
C ASN A 676 17.22 24.08 -24.58
N THR A 677 17.32 24.49 -23.31
CA THR A 677 18.64 24.77 -22.71
C THR A 677 19.05 23.53 -21.92
N LEU A 678 19.97 22.78 -22.50
CA LEU A 678 20.54 21.55 -21.96
C LEU A 678 21.09 21.82 -20.54
N ARG A 679 20.50 21.21 -19.51
CA ARG A 679 21.02 21.24 -18.15
C ARG A 679 22.20 20.25 -18.02
N VAL A 680 23.36 20.64 -18.54
CA VAL A 680 24.58 19.80 -18.61
C VAL A 680 24.93 19.13 -17.26
N GLY A 681 24.74 19.82 -16.13
CA GLY A 681 25.02 19.27 -14.81
C GLY A 681 24.05 18.19 -14.32
N GLU A 682 22.77 18.24 -14.71
CA GLU A 682 21.77 17.23 -14.36
C GLU A 682 21.90 15.99 -15.24
N GLU A 683 22.13 16.17 -16.53
CA GLU A 683 22.40 15.08 -17.48
C GLU A 683 23.69 14.32 -17.11
N LEU A 684 24.75 15.02 -16.70
CA LEU A 684 25.99 14.36 -16.25
C LEU A 684 25.77 13.52 -14.97
N ARG A 685 24.92 13.98 -14.04
CA ARG A 685 24.55 13.20 -12.84
C ARG A 685 23.69 11.99 -13.20
N LYS A 686 22.75 12.15 -14.14
CA LYS A 686 21.91 11.08 -14.68
C LYS A 686 22.77 10.00 -15.33
N TYR A 687 23.72 10.40 -16.18
CA TYR A 687 24.67 9.52 -16.86
C TYR A 687 25.57 8.76 -15.87
N LYS A 688 26.15 9.46 -14.87
CA LYS A 688 26.96 8.80 -13.81
C LYS A 688 26.17 7.73 -13.04
N ARG A 689 24.90 8.00 -12.71
CA ARG A 689 24.02 7.03 -12.02
C ARG A 689 23.66 5.85 -12.93
N ALA A 690 23.37 6.10 -14.20
CA ALA A 690 23.10 5.05 -15.18
C ALA A 690 24.30 4.10 -15.32
N ARG A 691 25.51 4.65 -15.47
CA ARG A 691 26.75 3.86 -15.58
C ARG A 691 27.06 3.03 -14.34
N ALA A 692 26.80 3.56 -13.15
CA ALA A 692 26.93 2.80 -11.90
C ALA A 692 25.95 1.62 -11.83
N LEU A 693 24.71 1.82 -12.28
CA LEU A 693 23.70 0.77 -12.33
C LEU A 693 24.04 -0.32 -13.37
N LEU A 694 24.53 0.06 -14.57
CA LEU A 694 24.99 -0.89 -15.59
C LEU A 694 26.07 -1.82 -15.08
N LYS A 695 27.04 -1.29 -14.32
CA LYS A 695 28.14 -2.09 -13.74
C LYS A 695 27.62 -3.15 -12.75
N ARG A 696 26.46 -2.92 -12.13
CA ARG A 696 25.83 -3.88 -11.22
C ARG A 696 25.01 -4.94 -11.97
N LEU A 697 24.25 -4.51 -12.98
CA LEU A 697 23.34 -5.37 -13.75
C LEU A 697 24.10 -6.31 -14.69
N ASN A 698 25.05 -5.79 -15.47
CA ASN A 698 25.78 -6.56 -16.45
C ASN A 698 26.94 -7.30 -15.79
N LYS A 699 26.78 -8.62 -15.62
CA LYS A 699 27.78 -9.50 -15.03
C LYS A 699 28.85 -9.88 -16.08
N PRO A 700 30.08 -10.23 -15.65
CA PRO A 700 31.10 -10.72 -16.57
C PRO A 700 30.63 -11.99 -17.30
N SER A 701 30.66 -11.95 -18.64
CA SER A 701 30.29 -13.07 -19.50
C SER A 701 31.50 -13.86 -19.99
N LEU A 702 31.29 -15.15 -20.27
CA LEU A 702 32.27 -16.04 -20.91
C LEU A 702 32.14 -16.03 -22.43
N LYS A 703 30.92 -15.85 -22.93
CA LYS A 703 30.59 -15.74 -24.35
C LYS A 703 29.57 -14.62 -24.52
N ILE A 704 29.70 -13.88 -25.61
CA ILE A 704 28.76 -12.84 -26.01
C ILE A 704 28.13 -13.30 -27.33
N ILE A 705 26.81 -13.26 -27.42
CA ILE A 705 26.05 -13.60 -28.64
C ILE A 705 25.32 -12.33 -29.10
N GLN A 706 25.43 -12.00 -30.38
CA GLN A 706 24.69 -10.91 -30.99
C GLN A 706 23.43 -11.47 -31.64
N SER A 707 22.29 -10.97 -31.20
CA SER A 707 20.99 -11.37 -31.70
C SER A 707 20.59 -10.52 -32.93
N PRO A 708 19.85 -11.07 -33.90
CA PRO A 708 19.44 -10.34 -35.11
C PRO A 708 18.61 -9.07 -34.85
N ASP A 709 17.89 -9.00 -33.73
CA ASP A 709 17.14 -7.82 -33.27
C ASP A 709 18.04 -6.73 -32.63
N GLY A 710 19.36 -6.92 -32.63
CA GLY A 710 20.34 -5.99 -32.08
C GLY A 710 20.57 -6.15 -30.57
N ASP A 711 19.97 -7.15 -29.94
CA ASP A 711 20.26 -7.49 -28.55
C ASP A 711 21.62 -8.19 -28.41
N THR A 712 22.24 -7.99 -27.24
CA THR A 712 23.46 -8.71 -26.86
C THR A 712 23.14 -9.64 -25.70
N ILE A 713 23.40 -10.93 -25.87
CA ILE A 713 23.22 -11.96 -24.84
C ILE A 713 24.57 -12.30 -24.22
N ASP A 714 24.67 -12.07 -22.91
CA ASP A 714 25.82 -12.39 -22.08
C ASP A 714 25.66 -13.79 -21.47
N CYS A 715 26.52 -14.74 -21.84
CA CYS A 715 26.57 -16.05 -21.21
C CYS A 715 27.36 -15.96 -19.90
N VAL A 716 26.64 -15.87 -18.79
CA VAL A 716 27.21 -15.63 -17.44
C VAL A 716 27.31 -16.96 -16.69
N PRO A 717 28.44 -17.28 -16.03
CA PRO A 717 28.54 -18.48 -15.21
C PRO A 717 27.40 -18.57 -14.19
N ILE A 718 26.79 -19.75 -14.04
CA ILE A 718 25.56 -19.91 -13.26
C ILE A 718 25.70 -19.38 -11.82
N HIS A 719 26.85 -19.55 -11.19
CA HIS A 719 27.15 -19.11 -9.82
C HIS A 719 27.46 -17.59 -9.69
N LYS A 720 27.57 -16.86 -10.81
CA LYS A 720 27.81 -15.40 -10.86
C LYS A 720 26.57 -14.60 -11.26
N GLN A 721 25.43 -15.28 -11.44
CA GLN A 721 24.18 -14.64 -11.83
C GLN A 721 23.67 -13.64 -10.77
N PRO A 722 22.84 -12.65 -11.15
CA PRO A 722 22.30 -11.65 -10.24
C PRO A 722 21.55 -12.19 -9.02
N ALA A 723 20.97 -13.40 -9.11
CA ALA A 723 20.26 -14.05 -8.00
C ALA A 723 21.10 -14.11 -6.71
N PHE A 724 22.41 -14.38 -6.85
CA PHE A 724 23.34 -14.56 -5.73
C PHE A 724 23.88 -13.25 -5.14
N ASP A 725 23.48 -12.11 -5.69
CA ASP A 725 23.64 -10.83 -5.00
C ASP A 725 22.66 -10.69 -3.82
N HIS A 726 21.57 -11.47 -3.79
CA HIS A 726 20.61 -11.46 -2.70
C HIS A 726 21.26 -12.01 -1.41
N PRO A 727 21.18 -11.31 -0.26
CA PRO A 727 21.84 -11.72 0.98
C PRO A 727 21.48 -13.14 1.42
N ARG A 728 20.22 -13.55 1.24
CA ARG A 728 19.73 -14.89 1.62
C ARG A 728 20.13 -16.01 0.64
N LEU A 729 20.54 -15.68 -0.58
CA LEU A 729 20.87 -16.67 -1.62
C LEU A 729 22.38 -16.78 -1.86
N ARG A 730 23.17 -15.83 -1.35
CA ARG A 730 24.63 -15.81 -1.52
C ARG A 730 25.27 -17.10 -1.03
N GLY A 731 26.09 -17.73 -1.87
CA GLY A 731 26.83 -18.95 -1.54
C GLY A 731 26.03 -20.25 -1.73
N GLN A 732 24.75 -20.18 -2.07
CA GLN A 732 23.98 -21.38 -2.42
C GLN A 732 24.33 -21.88 -3.82
N LYS A 733 24.29 -23.20 -4.01
CA LYS A 733 24.39 -23.81 -5.34
C LYS A 733 22.99 -23.99 -5.93
N PRO A 734 22.85 -23.90 -7.26
CA PRO A 734 21.61 -24.29 -7.93
C PRO A 734 21.19 -25.70 -7.51
N LEU A 735 19.92 -25.85 -7.11
CA LEU A 735 19.36 -27.13 -6.66
C LEU A 735 19.27 -28.15 -7.80
N GLU A 736 19.18 -29.43 -7.42
CA GLU A 736 18.85 -30.50 -8.35
C GLU A 736 17.46 -30.28 -8.98
N PRO A 737 17.20 -30.83 -10.19
CA PRO A 737 15.92 -30.68 -10.86
C PRO A 737 14.74 -31.14 -9.98
N PRO A 738 13.62 -30.38 -9.96
CA PRO A 738 12.46 -30.71 -9.12
C PRO A 738 11.70 -31.91 -9.67
N ARG A 739 10.87 -32.51 -8.82
CA ARG A 739 9.87 -33.48 -9.28
C ARG A 739 8.75 -32.74 -10.02
N ARG A 740 8.53 -33.08 -11.30
CA ARG A 740 7.41 -32.56 -12.08
C ARG A 740 6.06 -33.08 -11.56
N PRO A 741 4.97 -32.32 -11.74
CA PRO A 741 3.63 -32.78 -11.36
C PRO A 741 3.21 -34.07 -12.08
N ARG A 742 2.41 -34.90 -11.41
CA ARG A 742 1.77 -36.07 -12.01
C ARG A 742 0.79 -35.63 -13.09
N GLY A 743 0.71 -36.38 -14.19
CA GLY A 743 -0.06 -36.00 -15.38
C GLY A 743 0.71 -35.13 -16.38
N HIS A 744 1.94 -34.70 -16.06
CA HIS A 744 2.82 -34.06 -17.03
C HIS A 744 3.30 -35.09 -18.07
N VAL A 745 2.85 -34.96 -19.32
CA VAL A 745 3.27 -35.81 -20.43
C VAL A 745 4.45 -35.17 -21.15
N HIS A 746 5.60 -35.85 -21.15
CA HIS A 746 6.76 -35.42 -21.93
C HIS A 746 6.55 -35.77 -23.41
N ALA A 747 6.78 -34.82 -24.31
CA ALA A 747 6.62 -35.00 -25.76
C ALA A 747 7.60 -36.01 -26.40
N ARG A 748 8.37 -36.79 -25.63
CA ARG A 748 9.35 -37.77 -26.14
C ARG A 748 8.79 -39.18 -26.35
N ASN A 749 7.52 -39.46 -26.04
CA ASN A 749 6.91 -40.78 -26.26
C ASN A 749 5.93 -40.85 -27.45
N ILE A 750 6.04 -39.95 -28.43
CA ILE A 750 5.47 -40.20 -29.76
C ILE A 750 6.54 -40.89 -30.59
N SER A 751 6.45 -42.22 -30.65
CA SER A 751 7.23 -43.05 -31.55
C SER A 751 7.05 -42.58 -32.99
N ILE A 752 8.18 -42.27 -33.62
CA ILE A 752 8.35 -41.93 -35.03
C ILE A 752 7.52 -42.86 -35.90
N ASN A 753 6.55 -42.30 -36.63
CA ASN A 753 6.09 -42.84 -37.90
C ASN A 753 5.70 -41.68 -38.83
N SER A 754 6.54 -41.49 -39.84
CA SER A 754 6.28 -40.91 -41.16
C SER A 754 5.49 -39.60 -41.27
N ASN A 755 6.25 -38.55 -41.63
CA ASN A 755 5.91 -37.55 -42.65
C ASN A 755 4.52 -36.88 -42.55
N GLN A 756 4.28 -36.07 -41.51
CA GLN A 756 3.52 -34.81 -41.53
C GLN A 756 3.29 -34.43 -40.05
N ASP A 757 4.16 -33.62 -39.45
CA ASP A 757 3.88 -32.78 -38.26
C ASP A 757 5.18 -32.13 -37.78
N GLU A 758 5.68 -31.16 -38.54
CA GLU A 758 6.61 -30.16 -38.01
C GLU A 758 5.85 -29.29 -36.99
N ILE A 759 5.86 -29.67 -35.71
CA ILE A 759 5.47 -28.75 -34.64
C ILE A 759 6.51 -27.64 -34.63
N THR A 760 6.14 -26.51 -35.25
CA THR A 760 6.94 -25.29 -35.40
C THR A 760 7.39 -24.77 -34.03
N HIS A 761 8.65 -25.06 -33.68
CA HIS A 761 9.24 -24.67 -32.40
C HIS A 761 9.38 -23.14 -32.31
N ILE A 762 8.62 -22.51 -31.42
CA ILE A 762 8.90 -21.13 -31.00
C ILE A 762 10.26 -21.09 -30.33
N GLN A 763 11.11 -20.18 -30.80
CA GLN A 763 12.45 -19.95 -30.29
C GLN A 763 12.62 -18.48 -29.91
N GLN A 764 13.79 -18.13 -29.39
CA GLN A 764 14.14 -16.74 -29.16
C GLN A 764 15.06 -16.28 -30.30
N LEU A 765 14.94 -15.03 -30.75
CA LEU A 765 15.68 -14.54 -31.94
C LEU A 765 17.19 -14.75 -31.83
N TRP A 766 17.74 -14.69 -30.62
CA TRP A 766 19.18 -14.88 -30.38
C TRP A 766 19.68 -16.30 -30.64
N THR A 767 18.81 -17.29 -30.76
CA THR A 767 19.18 -18.68 -31.09
C THR A 767 19.09 -18.99 -32.59
N VAL A 768 18.54 -18.08 -33.40
CA VAL A 768 18.29 -18.32 -34.84
C VAL A 768 19.59 -18.48 -35.64
N SER A 769 20.69 -17.87 -35.20
CA SER A 769 22.02 -18.06 -35.80
C SER A 769 22.66 -19.43 -35.51
N GLY A 770 22.02 -20.26 -34.68
CA GLY A 770 22.58 -21.52 -34.18
C GLY A 770 23.53 -21.34 -32.99
N ASP A 771 23.70 -20.11 -32.50
CA ASP A 771 24.50 -19.83 -31.31
C ASP A 771 23.80 -20.28 -30.01
N ALA A 772 24.57 -20.89 -29.12
CA ALA A 772 24.13 -21.25 -27.77
C ALA A 772 25.16 -20.81 -26.71
N CYS A 773 24.68 -20.64 -25.48
CA CYS A 773 25.54 -20.42 -24.33
C CYS A 773 26.19 -21.74 -23.85
N PRO A 774 27.48 -21.74 -23.46
CA PRO A 774 28.15 -22.94 -22.97
C PRO A 774 27.48 -23.56 -21.74
N ASP A 775 27.69 -24.86 -21.51
CA ASP A 775 27.20 -25.51 -20.30
C ASP A 775 27.78 -24.89 -19.02
N GLY A 776 26.99 -24.86 -17.95
CA GLY A 776 27.36 -24.18 -16.71
C GLY A 776 27.22 -22.65 -16.75
N THR A 777 26.70 -22.08 -17.84
CA THR A 777 26.35 -20.66 -17.96
C THR A 777 24.85 -20.46 -18.12
N ILE A 778 24.38 -19.23 -17.93
CA ILE A 778 23.02 -18.80 -18.20
C ILE A 778 23.05 -17.59 -19.16
N PRO A 779 22.15 -17.51 -20.15
CA PRO A 779 22.04 -16.34 -21.01
C PRO A 779 21.33 -15.20 -20.27
N ILE A 780 21.95 -14.02 -20.25
CA ILE A 780 21.38 -12.78 -19.71
C ILE A 780 21.37 -11.74 -20.82
N ARG A 781 20.21 -11.16 -21.13
CA ARG A 781 20.16 -9.99 -22.03
C ARG A 781 20.90 -8.82 -21.38
N ARG A 782 21.92 -8.32 -22.06
CA ARG A 782 22.70 -7.16 -21.60
C ARG A 782 21.80 -5.93 -21.52
N THR A 783 21.80 -5.26 -20.37
CA THR A 783 21.12 -3.96 -20.22
C THR A 783 21.97 -2.88 -20.89
N LYS A 784 21.39 -2.10 -21.80
CA LYS A 784 22.07 -0.99 -22.49
C LYS A 784 21.91 0.32 -21.70
N GLU A 785 22.79 1.27 -21.95
CA GLU A 785 22.69 2.60 -21.34
C GLU A 785 21.37 3.29 -21.71
N ASP A 786 20.97 3.18 -22.98
CA ASP A 786 19.69 3.72 -23.45
C ASP A 786 18.49 3.10 -22.72
N ASP A 787 18.55 1.81 -22.34
CA ASP A 787 17.49 1.15 -21.57
C ASP A 787 17.23 1.88 -20.25
N ILE A 788 18.30 2.29 -19.56
CA ILE A 788 18.20 3.01 -18.28
C ILE A 788 17.82 4.46 -18.48
N LEU A 789 18.34 5.11 -19.52
CA LEU A 789 18.08 6.54 -19.78
C LEU A 789 16.64 6.81 -20.24
N ARG A 790 15.99 5.83 -20.90
CA ARG A 790 14.55 5.86 -21.26
C ARG A 790 13.62 5.72 -20.06
N ALA A 791 14.10 5.14 -18.95
CA ALA A 791 13.26 4.94 -17.78
C ALA A 791 12.93 6.26 -17.06
N ARG A 792 11.69 6.39 -16.59
CA ARG A 792 11.24 7.57 -15.81
C ARG A 792 12.06 7.80 -14.54
N SER A 793 12.65 6.74 -13.96
CA SER A 793 13.50 6.82 -12.78
C SER A 793 14.58 5.75 -12.78
N ILE A 794 15.85 6.17 -12.78
CA ILE A 794 17.02 5.27 -12.67
C ILE A 794 16.97 4.46 -11.37
N LYS A 795 16.52 5.07 -10.26
CA LYS A 795 16.42 4.38 -8.95
C LYS A 795 15.42 3.22 -8.99
N ARG A 796 14.43 3.29 -9.89
CA ARG A 796 13.34 2.31 -10.02
C ARG A 796 13.38 1.51 -11.32
N PHE A 797 14.50 1.56 -12.06
CA PHE A 797 14.65 0.81 -13.29
C PHE A 797 14.36 -0.68 -13.05
N GLY A 798 13.54 -1.27 -13.91
CA GLY A 798 13.11 -2.66 -13.79
C GLY A 798 12.03 -2.93 -12.75
N ARG A 799 11.48 -1.93 -12.05
CA ARG A 799 10.37 -2.10 -11.09
C ARG A 799 9.07 -1.52 -11.64
N LYS A 800 7.93 -2.15 -11.35
CA LYS A 800 6.61 -1.55 -11.66
C LYS A 800 6.45 -0.21 -10.92
N PRO A 801 5.75 0.80 -11.49
CA PRO A 801 5.53 2.10 -10.83
C PRO A 801 4.75 1.96 -9.52
N VAL A 802 5.05 2.80 -8.51
CA VAL A 802 4.22 2.96 -7.31
C VAL A 802 3.29 4.10 -7.65
N ALA A 803 1.99 3.92 -7.53
CA ALA A 803 1.00 4.97 -7.70
C ALA A 803 1.27 6.09 -6.67
N ALA A 804 2.14 7.03 -7.03
CA ALA A 804 2.48 8.19 -6.23
C ALA A 804 1.49 9.32 -6.54
N GLY A 805 0.66 9.69 -5.57
CA GLY A 805 0.10 11.04 -5.48
C GLY A 805 -0.86 11.51 -6.58
N VAL A 806 -1.67 10.62 -7.17
CA VAL A 806 -2.84 11.01 -7.98
C VAL A 806 -4.09 10.80 -7.15
N ARG A 807 -5.00 11.80 -7.14
CA ARG A 807 -6.35 11.70 -6.56
C ARG A 807 -6.96 10.34 -6.91
N ARG A 808 -7.32 9.54 -5.90
CA ARG A 808 -8.05 8.27 -6.05
C ARG A 808 -9.53 8.49 -6.42
N ASP A 809 -9.82 9.52 -7.22
CA ASP A 809 -11.16 9.91 -7.67
C ASP A 809 -11.32 9.71 -9.19
N SER A 810 -10.32 9.14 -9.87
CA SER A 810 -10.35 8.74 -11.28
C SER A 810 -10.08 7.24 -11.42
N ILE A 811 -10.92 6.62 -12.23
CA ILE A 811 -10.88 5.24 -12.73
C ILE A 811 -9.45 4.82 -13.10
N SER A 812 -9.10 3.59 -12.74
CA SER A 812 -7.88 2.85 -13.12
C SER A 812 -6.56 3.46 -12.61
N SER A 813 -5.68 2.61 -12.10
CA SER A 813 -4.26 2.90 -11.86
C SER A 813 -3.46 3.19 -13.15
N GLY A 814 -4.13 3.48 -14.27
CA GLY A 814 -3.57 3.46 -15.61
C GLY A 814 -3.38 2.03 -16.15
N HIS A 815 -3.76 0.98 -15.43
CA HIS A 815 -3.68 -0.41 -15.89
C HIS A 815 -5.08 -0.95 -16.22
N GLU A 816 -5.18 -1.76 -17.27
CA GLU A 816 -6.44 -2.39 -17.69
C GLU A 816 -6.23 -3.86 -18.07
N HIS A 817 -7.20 -4.71 -17.73
CA HIS A 817 -7.04 -6.17 -17.79
C HIS A 817 -8.16 -6.86 -18.58
N ALA A 818 -7.83 -7.99 -19.20
CA ALA A 818 -8.77 -9.00 -19.68
C ALA A 818 -8.25 -10.38 -19.27
N VAL A 819 -8.78 -10.93 -18.17
CA VAL A 819 -8.20 -12.05 -17.43
C VAL A 819 -9.22 -13.14 -17.09
N GLY A 820 -8.79 -14.39 -17.20
CA GLY A 820 -9.42 -15.55 -16.60
C GLY A 820 -8.79 -15.87 -15.23
N PHE A 821 -9.56 -16.23 -14.22
CA PHE A 821 -9.03 -16.49 -12.88
C PHE A 821 -9.80 -17.58 -12.10
N VAL A 822 -9.11 -18.13 -11.09
CA VAL A 822 -9.65 -19.01 -10.06
C VAL A 822 -9.20 -18.53 -8.68
N MET A 823 -10.06 -18.65 -7.67
CA MET A 823 -9.82 -18.16 -6.31
C MET A 823 -10.56 -19.00 -5.27
N GLY A 824 -10.04 -18.99 -4.04
CA GLY A 824 -10.72 -19.58 -2.87
C GLY A 824 -10.30 -21.00 -2.50
N GLU A 825 -9.35 -21.59 -3.23
CA GLU A 825 -8.73 -22.88 -2.89
C GLU A 825 -7.21 -22.71 -2.69
N GLN A 826 -6.52 -23.78 -2.29
CA GLN A 826 -5.07 -23.82 -2.19
C GLN A 826 -4.47 -24.31 -3.52
N TYR A 827 -3.76 -23.43 -4.21
CA TYR A 827 -3.10 -23.72 -5.48
C TYR A 827 -1.58 -23.84 -5.27
N TYR A 828 -0.99 -24.87 -5.86
CA TYR A 828 0.44 -25.14 -5.80
C TYR A 828 1.12 -24.91 -7.16
N GLY A 829 0.39 -24.37 -8.13
CA GLY A 829 0.91 -24.07 -9.45
C GLY A 829 -0.17 -23.86 -10.49
N ALA A 830 0.28 -23.49 -11.68
CA ALA A 830 -0.55 -23.23 -12.84
C ALA A 830 0.20 -23.57 -14.12
N LYS A 831 -0.52 -24.11 -15.10
CA LYS A 831 -0.02 -24.40 -16.43
C LYS A 831 -1.00 -23.92 -17.48
N ALA A 832 -0.49 -23.28 -18.53
CA ALA A 832 -1.29 -22.94 -19.70
C ALA A 832 -0.40 -22.73 -20.93
N SER A 833 -1.00 -22.84 -22.11
CA SER A 833 -0.40 -22.40 -23.37
C SER A 833 -1.05 -21.10 -23.84
N MET A 834 -0.23 -20.13 -24.23
CA MET A 834 -0.69 -18.81 -24.68
C MET A 834 -0.06 -18.45 -26.03
N ASN A 835 -0.86 -17.97 -26.98
CA ASN A 835 -0.30 -17.51 -28.25
C ASN A 835 0.44 -16.19 -28.10
N VAL A 836 1.49 -16.03 -28.91
CA VAL A 836 2.39 -14.87 -28.89
C VAL A 836 2.02 -13.94 -30.03
N TRP A 837 1.80 -12.66 -29.73
CA TRP A 837 1.49 -11.61 -30.70
C TRP A 837 2.45 -10.44 -30.56
N ALA A 838 2.52 -9.59 -31.59
CA ALA A 838 3.22 -8.32 -31.56
C ALA A 838 2.20 -7.15 -31.60
N PRO A 839 1.43 -6.92 -30.51
CA PRO A 839 0.44 -5.85 -30.47
C PRO A 839 1.11 -4.47 -30.63
N ARG A 840 0.40 -3.55 -31.29
CA ARG A 840 0.82 -2.14 -31.35
C ARG A 840 0.63 -1.49 -29.99
N VAL A 841 1.72 -0.96 -29.43
CA VAL A 841 1.69 -0.10 -28.23
C VAL A 841 1.72 1.36 -28.68
N ALA A 842 0.77 2.16 -28.21
CA ALA A 842 0.55 3.52 -28.70
C ALA A 842 1.59 4.54 -28.22
N SER A 843 2.16 4.33 -27.03
CA SER A 843 3.11 5.26 -26.40
C SER A 843 4.29 4.53 -25.78
N GLN A 844 5.45 5.19 -25.73
CA GLN A 844 6.65 4.62 -25.12
C GLN A 844 6.52 4.35 -23.62
N SER A 845 5.58 5.00 -22.93
CA SER A 845 5.31 4.74 -21.51
C SER A 845 4.21 3.71 -21.24
N GLU A 846 3.66 3.11 -22.29
CA GLU A 846 2.65 2.07 -22.22
C GLU A 846 3.28 0.70 -22.49
N PHE A 847 2.55 -0.36 -22.16
CA PHE A 847 2.92 -1.73 -22.49
C PHE A 847 1.67 -2.56 -22.73
N SER A 848 1.87 -3.72 -23.35
CA SER A 848 0.86 -4.76 -23.51
C SER A 848 1.48 -6.12 -23.24
N LEU A 849 0.81 -6.96 -22.46
CA LEU A 849 1.34 -8.26 -22.06
C LEU A 849 0.26 -9.34 -22.00
N SER A 850 0.73 -10.59 -21.97
CA SER A 850 -0.06 -11.80 -21.75
C SER A 850 0.69 -12.69 -20.77
N GLN A 851 0.08 -13.06 -19.64
CA GLN A 851 0.80 -13.73 -18.56
C GLN A 851 -0.06 -14.64 -17.67
N ILE A 852 0.64 -15.43 -16.84
CA ILE A 852 0.11 -16.18 -15.70
C ILE A 852 0.52 -15.46 -14.41
N TRP A 853 -0.42 -15.25 -13.50
CA TRP A 853 -0.18 -14.76 -12.14
C TRP A 853 -0.45 -15.87 -11.12
N VAL A 854 0.52 -16.06 -10.22
CA VAL A 854 0.38 -16.87 -9.01
C VAL A 854 0.37 -15.91 -7.82
N ILE A 855 -0.74 -15.85 -7.08
CA ILE A 855 -1.02 -14.78 -6.12
C ILE A 855 -1.37 -15.35 -4.73
N SER A 856 -0.82 -14.73 -3.69
CA SER A 856 -1.19 -15.01 -2.28
C SER A 856 -1.03 -13.76 -1.41
N GLY A 857 -1.88 -13.60 -0.38
CA GLY A 857 -1.92 -12.41 0.49
C GLY A 857 -2.95 -11.35 0.07
N SER A 858 -2.93 -10.16 0.71
CA SER A 858 -3.95 -9.12 0.51
C SER A 858 -3.48 -7.96 -0.35
N PHE A 859 -4.32 -7.52 -1.29
CA PHE A 859 -4.07 -6.34 -2.12
C PHE A 859 -3.92 -5.07 -1.26
N GLY A 860 -2.69 -4.53 -1.16
CA GLY A 860 -2.39 -3.23 -0.57
C GLY A 860 -1.32 -3.19 0.51
N ASN A 861 -1.08 -4.29 1.23
CA ASN A 861 -0.17 -4.32 2.38
C ASN A 861 0.91 -5.42 2.30
N ASP A 862 0.56 -6.64 1.89
CA ASP A 862 1.44 -7.82 1.99
C ASP A 862 1.34 -8.81 0.81
N LEU A 863 0.78 -8.39 -0.33
CA LEU A 863 0.60 -9.21 -1.53
C LEU A 863 1.92 -9.81 -2.04
N ASN A 864 1.94 -11.12 -2.26
CA ASN A 864 3.01 -11.86 -2.93
C ASN A 864 2.54 -12.26 -4.34
N THR A 865 3.35 -11.99 -5.36
CA THR A 865 3.05 -12.42 -6.74
C THR A 865 4.27 -13.04 -7.42
N ILE A 866 4.00 -14.03 -8.27
CA ILE A 866 4.91 -14.53 -9.31
C ILE A 866 4.17 -14.40 -10.64
N GLU A 867 4.85 -13.82 -11.62
CA GLU A 867 4.32 -13.43 -12.92
C GLU A 867 5.25 -13.95 -14.02
N ALA A 868 4.71 -14.64 -15.03
CA ALA A 868 5.49 -15.04 -16.20
C ALA A 868 4.62 -15.07 -17.47
N GLY A 869 5.20 -14.62 -18.58
CA GLY A 869 4.48 -14.47 -19.83
C GLY A 869 5.32 -13.82 -20.93
N TRP A 870 4.66 -13.21 -21.90
CA TRP A 870 5.30 -12.35 -22.90
C TRP A 870 4.75 -10.92 -22.82
N GLN A 871 5.60 -9.93 -23.08
CA GLN A 871 5.20 -8.52 -23.09
C GLN A 871 5.86 -7.74 -24.22
N VAL A 872 5.17 -6.71 -24.70
CA VAL A 872 5.69 -5.64 -25.54
C VAL A 872 5.78 -4.38 -24.69
N SER A 873 7.02 -3.96 -24.37
CA SER A 873 7.28 -2.80 -23.51
C SER A 873 8.40 -1.92 -24.11
N PRO A 874 8.03 -0.88 -24.88
CA PRO A 874 9.01 0.02 -25.49
C PRO A 874 9.82 0.80 -24.45
N GLN A 875 9.24 1.06 -23.28
CA GLN A 875 9.96 1.68 -22.17
C GLN A 875 11.15 0.82 -21.72
N LEU A 876 10.91 -0.48 -21.52
CA LEU A 876 11.88 -1.39 -20.93
C LEU A 876 12.92 -1.84 -21.96
N TYR A 877 12.50 -2.15 -23.18
CA TYR A 877 13.36 -2.79 -24.19
C TYR A 877 13.76 -1.87 -25.35
N GLY A 878 13.01 -0.80 -25.59
CA GLY A 878 13.32 0.17 -26.67
C GLY A 878 12.78 -0.25 -28.04
N ASP A 879 12.03 -1.34 -28.11
CA ASP A 879 11.40 -1.86 -29.33
C ASP A 879 9.96 -2.33 -29.05
N ASN A 880 9.30 -2.79 -30.11
CA ASN A 880 7.94 -3.32 -30.07
C ASN A 880 7.91 -4.85 -30.27
N LEU A 881 8.99 -5.56 -29.96
CA LEU A 881 9.03 -7.01 -30.10
C LEU A 881 8.43 -7.69 -28.85
N PRO A 882 7.65 -8.76 -28.99
CA PRO A 882 7.19 -9.53 -27.84
C PRO A 882 8.35 -10.27 -27.20
N ARG A 883 8.54 -10.05 -25.91
CA ARG A 883 9.68 -10.54 -25.15
C ARG A 883 9.20 -11.39 -23.98
N PHE A 884 9.85 -12.53 -23.79
CA PHE A 884 9.57 -13.39 -22.64
C PHE A 884 9.96 -12.65 -21.37
N PHE A 885 9.08 -12.59 -20.37
CA PHE A 885 9.38 -11.89 -19.13
C PHE A 885 8.90 -12.66 -17.90
N THR A 886 9.50 -12.27 -16.78
CA THR A 886 9.04 -12.64 -15.45
C THR A 886 9.00 -11.42 -14.54
N TYR A 887 8.15 -11.45 -13.53
CA TYR A 887 8.11 -10.49 -12.44
C TYR A 887 7.77 -11.22 -11.13
N TRP A 888 8.17 -10.67 -10.00
CA TRP A 888 7.74 -11.17 -8.69
C TRP A 888 7.77 -10.03 -7.67
N THR A 889 6.95 -10.09 -6.63
CA THR A 889 6.99 -9.16 -5.49
C THR A 889 6.55 -9.85 -4.21
N THR A 890 6.96 -9.29 -3.06
CA THR A 890 6.63 -9.80 -1.71
C THR A 890 5.91 -8.76 -0.85
N ASP A 891 5.74 -7.55 -1.38
CA ASP A 891 5.26 -6.38 -0.64
C ASP A 891 4.32 -5.52 -1.49
N ALA A 892 3.45 -6.16 -2.28
CA ALA A 892 2.47 -5.47 -3.11
C ALA A 892 3.06 -4.37 -4.01
N TYR A 893 4.19 -4.68 -4.68
CA TYR A 893 4.87 -3.78 -5.62
C TYR A 893 5.44 -2.49 -5.00
N GLN A 894 5.63 -2.44 -3.67
CA GLN A 894 6.12 -1.25 -2.98
C GLN A 894 7.63 -1.08 -3.13
N ALA A 895 8.42 -1.97 -2.51
CA ALA A 895 9.88 -1.89 -2.44
C ALA A 895 10.59 -3.13 -2.99
N THR A 896 9.94 -4.29 -3.04
CA THR A 896 10.51 -5.56 -3.54
C THR A 896 10.01 -5.91 -4.95
N GLY A 897 10.82 -6.70 -5.65
CA GLY A 897 10.47 -7.18 -6.98
C GLY A 897 11.02 -6.36 -8.14
N CYS A 898 11.20 -7.02 -9.27
CA CYS A 898 11.59 -6.42 -10.54
C CYS A 898 11.33 -7.39 -11.71
N TYR A 899 11.44 -6.86 -12.93
CA TYR A 899 11.42 -7.65 -14.15
C TYR A 899 12.70 -8.49 -14.31
N ASN A 900 12.52 -9.74 -14.74
CA ASN A 900 13.59 -10.63 -15.18
C ASN A 900 14.71 -10.76 -14.13
N LEU A 901 15.97 -10.65 -14.57
CA LEU A 901 17.16 -10.67 -13.71
C LEU A 901 17.65 -9.27 -13.31
N LEU A 902 16.80 -8.22 -13.39
CA LEU A 902 17.19 -6.84 -13.06
C LEU A 902 17.39 -6.61 -11.56
N CYS A 903 17.01 -7.58 -10.73
CA CYS A 903 17.22 -7.64 -9.30
C CYS A 903 17.39 -9.12 -8.88
N SER A 904 17.89 -9.29 -7.66
CA SER A 904 18.25 -10.59 -7.13
C SER A 904 17.03 -11.28 -6.50
N GLY A 905 16.58 -12.40 -7.08
CA GLY A 905 15.50 -13.21 -6.51
C GLY A 905 15.01 -14.39 -7.35
N PHE A 906 15.35 -14.46 -8.65
CA PHE A 906 15.11 -15.65 -9.47
C PHE A 906 16.44 -16.34 -9.78
N VAL A 907 16.54 -17.64 -9.50
CA VAL A 907 17.72 -18.46 -9.80
C VAL A 907 17.49 -19.16 -11.12
N GLN A 908 18.15 -18.70 -12.18
CA GLN A 908 18.11 -19.35 -13.49
C GLN A 908 19.07 -20.53 -13.54
N THR A 909 18.65 -21.63 -14.16
CA THR A 909 19.37 -22.92 -14.14
C THR A 909 19.77 -23.47 -15.50
N ASN A 910 19.26 -22.89 -16.60
CA ASN A 910 19.51 -23.38 -17.96
C ASN A 910 20.20 -22.34 -18.85
N ASN A 911 20.81 -22.84 -19.93
CA ASN A 911 21.53 -22.06 -20.93
C ASN A 911 20.72 -21.79 -22.23
N ARG A 912 19.44 -22.17 -22.28
CA ARG A 912 18.61 -22.17 -23.51
C ARG A 912 17.62 -21.03 -23.62
N ILE A 913 17.16 -20.48 -22.48
CA ILE A 913 16.14 -19.42 -22.44
C ILE A 913 16.72 -18.17 -21.77
N ALA A 914 16.75 -17.06 -22.49
CA ALA A 914 17.15 -15.75 -22.00
C ALA A 914 15.90 -14.92 -21.62
N MET A 915 15.73 -14.57 -20.35
CA MET A 915 14.65 -13.66 -19.94
C MET A 915 14.86 -12.26 -20.54
N GLY A 916 13.78 -11.67 -21.03
CA GLY A 916 13.77 -10.38 -21.73
C GLY A 916 14.17 -10.45 -23.20
N ALA A 917 14.54 -11.62 -23.75
CA ALA A 917 14.83 -11.76 -25.18
C ALA A 917 13.56 -11.93 -26.02
N ALA A 918 13.62 -11.45 -27.26
CA ALA A 918 12.51 -11.45 -28.20
C ALA A 918 12.13 -12.88 -28.62
N ILE A 919 10.83 -13.15 -28.65
CA ILE A 919 10.22 -14.41 -29.06
C ILE A 919 9.91 -14.35 -30.56
N SER A 920 10.25 -15.41 -31.30
CA SER A 920 9.95 -15.53 -32.71
C SER A 920 9.77 -17.01 -33.12
N PRO A 921 8.87 -17.33 -34.06
CA PRO A 921 7.94 -16.43 -34.75
C PRO A 921 6.75 -15.99 -33.86
N THR A 922 6.01 -14.98 -34.32
CA THR A 922 4.79 -14.48 -33.67
C THR A 922 3.56 -14.82 -34.51
N SER A 923 2.40 -14.94 -33.85
CA SER A 923 1.12 -15.19 -34.51
C SER A 923 0.71 -14.03 -35.42
N SER A 924 -0.07 -14.33 -36.46
CA SER A 924 -0.60 -13.33 -37.39
C SER A 924 -2.09 -13.52 -37.67
N TYR A 925 -2.78 -12.42 -37.99
CA TYR A 925 -4.23 -12.44 -38.21
C TYR A 925 -4.60 -13.26 -39.45
N ARG A 926 -5.41 -14.30 -39.26
CA ARG A 926 -5.76 -15.35 -40.24
C ARG A 926 -4.54 -16.10 -40.81
N GLY A 927 -3.40 -16.06 -40.11
CA GLY A 927 -2.18 -16.75 -40.49
C GLY A 927 -1.75 -17.78 -39.46
N ALA A 928 -0.47 -18.13 -39.50
CA ALA A 928 0.12 -19.08 -38.57
C ALA A 928 -0.04 -18.60 -37.12
N GLN A 929 -0.35 -19.55 -36.22
CA GLN A 929 -0.52 -19.31 -34.79
C GLN A 929 0.60 -20.01 -34.05
N PHE A 930 1.24 -19.29 -33.13
CA PHE A 930 2.37 -19.77 -32.37
C PHE A 930 2.11 -19.50 -30.88
N ASP A 931 2.06 -20.57 -30.07
CA ASP A 931 1.93 -20.48 -28.62
C ASP A 931 3.11 -21.05 -27.82
N ILE A 932 3.36 -20.41 -26.68
CA ILE A 932 4.31 -20.88 -25.66
C ILE A 932 3.53 -21.54 -24.53
N SER A 933 4.06 -22.63 -23.98
CA SER A 933 3.52 -23.25 -22.78
C SER A 933 4.36 -22.87 -21.58
N LEU A 934 3.72 -22.46 -20.49
CA LEU A 934 4.38 -22.14 -19.23
C LEU A 934 3.78 -23.00 -18.12
N LEU A 935 4.65 -23.52 -17.25
CA LEU A 935 4.27 -24.20 -16.02
C LEU A 935 5.03 -23.56 -14.86
N ILE A 936 4.28 -23.03 -13.89
CA ILE A 936 4.79 -22.53 -12.62
C ILE A 936 4.26 -23.45 -11.52
N TRP A 937 5.12 -24.04 -10.70
CA TRP A 937 4.67 -24.91 -9.61
C TRP A 937 5.62 -24.91 -8.42
N LYS A 938 5.06 -25.19 -7.25
CA LYS A 938 5.80 -25.35 -6.01
C LYS A 938 6.31 -26.78 -5.92
N ASP A 939 7.63 -26.94 -5.88
CA ASP A 939 8.27 -28.24 -5.72
C ASP A 939 7.99 -28.81 -4.32
N PRO A 940 7.39 -30.00 -4.19
CA PRO A 940 7.06 -30.57 -2.88
C PRO A 940 8.29 -30.94 -2.04
N ASN A 941 9.46 -31.15 -2.68
CA ASN A 941 10.66 -31.57 -1.97
C ASN A 941 11.38 -30.39 -1.28
N HIS A 942 11.53 -29.27 -1.99
CA HIS A 942 12.29 -28.12 -1.51
C HIS A 942 11.42 -26.88 -1.21
N GLY A 943 10.14 -26.91 -1.59
CA GLY A 943 9.18 -25.81 -1.42
C GLY A 943 9.33 -24.66 -2.40
N ASN A 944 10.31 -24.68 -3.31
CA ASN A 944 10.60 -23.58 -4.24
C ASN A 944 9.65 -23.56 -5.44
N TRP A 945 9.38 -22.37 -5.98
CA TRP A 945 8.53 -22.20 -7.16
C TRP A 945 9.37 -22.31 -8.43
N TRP A 946 9.15 -23.36 -9.21
CA TRP A 946 9.85 -23.61 -10.47
C TRP A 946 9.09 -23.07 -11.66
N LEU A 947 9.83 -22.61 -12.66
CA LEU A 947 9.33 -22.16 -13.96
C LEU A 947 9.83 -23.09 -15.06
N GLU A 948 8.92 -23.63 -15.85
CA GLU A 948 9.19 -24.39 -17.05
C GLU A 948 8.64 -23.64 -18.28
N PHE A 949 9.41 -23.67 -19.37
CA PHE A 949 9.08 -23.07 -20.66
C PHE A 949 9.01 -24.15 -21.75
N GLY A 950 7.95 -24.12 -22.54
CA GLY A 950 7.73 -25.04 -23.66
C GLY A 950 7.61 -26.50 -23.23
N SER A 951 8.19 -27.41 -24.02
CA SER A 951 8.09 -28.87 -23.85
C SER A 951 9.09 -29.45 -22.84
N GLY A 952 9.25 -28.80 -21.67
CA GLY A 952 10.04 -29.36 -20.57
C GLY A 952 11.32 -28.61 -20.19
N VAL A 953 11.57 -27.39 -20.72
CA VAL A 953 12.80 -26.64 -20.41
C VAL A 953 12.65 -25.95 -19.06
N LEU A 954 13.36 -26.44 -18.04
CA LEU A 954 13.39 -25.82 -16.72
C LEU A 954 14.15 -24.50 -16.78
N VAL A 955 13.42 -23.38 -16.65
CA VAL A 955 14.02 -22.05 -16.72
C VAL A 955 14.84 -21.78 -15.47
N GLY A 956 14.23 -22.00 -14.31
CA GLY A 956 14.79 -21.71 -13.00
C GLY A 956 13.72 -21.71 -11.91
N TYR A 957 14.03 -21.15 -10.75
CA TYR A 957 13.10 -21.11 -9.62
C TYR A 957 13.19 -19.82 -8.78
N TRP A 958 12.09 -19.49 -8.14
CA TRP A 958 12.02 -18.54 -7.03
C TRP A 958 12.10 -19.30 -5.70
N PRO A 959 13.11 -19.02 -4.86
CA PRO A 959 13.22 -19.62 -3.54
C PRO A 959 12.03 -19.25 -2.64
N SER A 960 11.45 -20.23 -1.95
CA SER A 960 10.29 -20.01 -1.06
C SER A 960 10.58 -19.00 0.06
N VAL A 961 11.83 -18.96 0.53
CA VAL A 961 12.34 -18.04 1.57
C VAL A 961 12.24 -16.55 1.20
N LEU A 962 11.96 -16.24 -0.07
CA LEU A 962 11.68 -14.88 -0.50
C LEU A 962 10.27 -14.45 -0.10
N PHE A 963 9.32 -15.37 -0.05
CA PHE A 963 7.90 -15.09 0.10
C PHE A 963 7.43 -15.22 1.55
N SER A 964 6.40 -14.45 1.91
CA SER A 964 5.67 -14.59 3.17
C SER A 964 4.48 -15.53 3.01
N HIS A 965 3.64 -15.29 2.00
CA HIS A 965 2.40 -16.04 1.74
C HIS A 965 2.60 -17.16 0.72
N LEU A 966 3.28 -16.87 -0.39
CA LEU A 966 3.63 -17.90 -1.38
C LEU A 966 4.65 -18.92 -0.85
N ALA A 967 5.20 -18.73 0.34
CA ALA A 967 5.99 -19.77 1.00
C ALA A 967 5.15 -21.03 1.29
N ASP A 968 3.84 -20.88 1.49
CA ASP A 968 2.92 -21.98 1.74
C ASP A 968 2.16 -22.39 0.47
N HIS A 969 1.24 -21.57 -0.02
CA HIS A 969 0.46 -21.84 -1.22
C HIS A 969 -0.07 -20.54 -1.86
N ALA A 970 -0.58 -20.64 -3.08
CA ALA A 970 -1.29 -19.56 -3.74
C ALA A 970 -2.79 -19.63 -3.44
N SER A 971 -3.42 -18.48 -3.20
CA SER A 971 -4.86 -18.36 -2.95
C SER A 971 -5.66 -18.00 -4.22
N MET A 972 -4.94 -17.59 -5.27
CA MET A 972 -5.52 -17.19 -6.55
C MET A 972 -4.53 -17.42 -7.70
N ILE A 973 -5.05 -17.89 -8.83
CA ILE A 973 -4.34 -17.97 -10.11
C ILE A 973 -5.08 -17.13 -11.14
N GLN A 974 -4.36 -16.32 -11.90
CA GLN A 974 -4.92 -15.56 -13.02
C GLN A 974 -4.14 -15.82 -14.31
N PHE A 975 -4.82 -15.65 -15.44
CA PHE A 975 -4.32 -15.82 -16.79
C PHE A 975 -4.88 -14.69 -17.64
N GLY A 976 -4.11 -14.11 -18.57
CA GLY A 976 -4.66 -13.17 -19.54
C GLY A 976 -3.81 -11.94 -19.78
N GLY A 977 -4.47 -10.89 -20.27
CA GLY A 977 -3.81 -9.68 -20.74
C GLY A 977 -3.86 -8.51 -19.77
N GLU A 978 -2.83 -7.66 -19.84
CA GLU A 978 -2.74 -6.38 -19.14
C GLU A 978 -2.14 -5.33 -20.09
N ILE A 979 -2.68 -4.12 -20.06
CA ILE A 979 -2.10 -2.96 -20.74
C ILE A 979 -1.98 -1.79 -19.77
N VAL A 980 -1.15 -0.81 -20.14
CA VAL A 980 -1.16 0.51 -19.49
C VAL A 980 -1.76 1.55 -20.44
N ASN A 981 -2.72 2.31 -19.94
CA ASN A 981 -3.34 3.46 -20.57
C ASN A 981 -2.89 4.73 -19.83
N THR A 982 -2.03 5.53 -20.47
CA THR A 982 -1.52 6.78 -19.89
C THR A 982 -2.38 8.01 -20.20
N GLY A 983 -3.49 7.83 -20.92
CA GLY A 983 -4.57 8.80 -21.12
C GLY A 983 -4.15 10.27 -21.15
N SER A 984 -3.49 10.72 -22.23
CA SER A 984 -2.95 12.08 -22.25
C SER A 984 -3.96 13.18 -22.63
N ASN A 985 -5.11 12.86 -23.25
CA ASN A 985 -5.99 13.87 -23.86
C ASN A 985 -7.52 13.56 -23.79
N GLY A 986 -7.98 12.76 -22.83
CA GLY A 986 -9.42 12.45 -22.67
C GLY A 986 -9.99 11.39 -23.62
N PHE A 987 -9.16 10.76 -24.46
CA PHE A 987 -9.49 9.59 -25.27
C PHE A 987 -8.81 8.34 -24.71
N HIS A 988 -9.40 7.17 -24.96
CA HIS A 988 -8.78 5.90 -24.62
C HIS A 988 -7.46 5.67 -25.39
N SER A 989 -6.53 4.87 -24.85
CA SER A 989 -5.32 4.50 -25.57
C SER A 989 -5.61 3.60 -26.78
N GLU A 990 -4.85 3.77 -27.86
CA GLU A 990 -4.82 2.85 -29.02
C GLU A 990 -3.93 1.61 -28.78
N THR A 991 -3.39 1.43 -27.58
CA THR A 991 -2.57 0.27 -27.25
C THR A 991 -3.42 -1.00 -27.38
N GLN A 992 -2.95 -1.94 -28.16
CA GLN A 992 -3.63 -3.19 -28.42
C GLN A 992 -3.35 -4.20 -27.30
N MET A 993 -4.36 -4.99 -26.91
CA MET A 993 -4.18 -6.15 -26.02
C MET A 993 -4.22 -7.44 -26.83
N GLY A 994 -3.31 -8.37 -26.53
CA GLY A 994 -3.24 -9.66 -27.22
C GLY A 994 -2.95 -9.49 -28.70
N SER A 995 -3.89 -9.88 -29.57
CA SER A 995 -3.77 -9.72 -31.02
C SER A 995 -4.22 -8.34 -31.53
N GLY A 996 -4.77 -7.49 -30.67
CA GLY A 996 -5.46 -6.27 -31.08
C GLY A 996 -6.90 -6.48 -31.58
N HIS A 997 -7.40 -7.71 -31.50
CA HIS A 997 -8.75 -8.09 -31.90
C HIS A 997 -9.54 -8.65 -30.72
N PHE A 998 -10.86 -8.51 -30.79
CA PHE A 998 -11.77 -8.96 -29.77
C PHE A 998 -11.92 -10.49 -29.76
N ALA A 999 -12.14 -11.05 -28.58
CA ALA A 999 -12.27 -12.47 -28.26
C ALA A 999 -13.29 -13.21 -29.13
N HIS A 1000 -14.41 -12.57 -29.47
CA HIS A 1000 -15.47 -13.18 -30.29
C HIS A 1000 -15.02 -13.53 -31.72
N GLU A 1001 -13.89 -12.99 -32.19
CA GLU A 1001 -13.33 -13.35 -33.50
C GLU A 1001 -12.73 -14.77 -33.51
N GLY A 1002 -12.37 -15.31 -32.35
CA GLY A 1002 -11.92 -16.70 -32.18
C GLY A 1002 -10.50 -17.01 -32.68
N PHE A 1003 -10.22 -18.30 -32.91
CA PHE A 1003 -8.89 -18.80 -33.29
C PHE A 1003 -8.38 -18.20 -34.60
N GLY A 1004 -7.07 -17.97 -34.68
CA GLY A 1004 -6.43 -17.36 -35.84
C GLY A 1004 -6.54 -15.83 -35.88
N LYS A 1005 -7.38 -15.23 -35.02
CA LYS A 1005 -7.67 -13.79 -35.03
C LYS A 1005 -7.47 -13.15 -33.66
N SER A 1006 -7.93 -13.83 -32.61
CA SER A 1006 -7.85 -13.36 -31.22
C SER A 1006 -6.65 -13.96 -30.50
N ALA A 1007 -6.18 -13.30 -29.44
CA ALA A 1007 -5.27 -13.96 -28.50
C ALA A 1007 -6.03 -15.02 -27.69
N TYR A 1008 -5.34 -16.06 -27.24
CA TYR A 1008 -5.94 -17.15 -26.48
C TYR A 1008 -5.00 -17.71 -25.42
N PHE A 1009 -5.62 -18.26 -24.39
CA PHE A 1009 -5.04 -19.27 -23.51
C PHE A 1009 -5.77 -20.59 -23.72
N ARG A 1010 -5.04 -21.71 -23.76
CA ARG A 1010 -5.57 -23.07 -23.83
C ARG A 1010 -4.83 -24.00 -22.89
N ASN A 1011 -5.38 -25.20 -22.69
CA ASN A 1011 -4.84 -26.21 -21.77
C ASN A 1011 -4.63 -25.62 -20.37
N LEU A 1012 -5.64 -24.91 -19.84
CA LEU A 1012 -5.57 -24.34 -18.51
C LEU A 1012 -5.68 -25.44 -17.44
N GLU A 1013 -4.62 -25.56 -16.64
CA GLU A 1013 -4.49 -26.53 -15.57
C GLU A 1013 -3.92 -25.85 -14.32
N ILE A 1014 -4.28 -26.38 -13.15
CA ILE A 1014 -3.69 -26.02 -11.85
C ILE A 1014 -2.87 -27.20 -11.31
N VAL A 1015 -1.94 -26.91 -10.41
CA VAL A 1015 -1.26 -27.94 -9.62
C VAL A 1015 -1.87 -27.96 -8.23
N ASP A 1016 -2.28 -29.14 -7.77
CA ASP A 1016 -2.89 -29.32 -6.45
C ASP A 1016 -1.86 -29.65 -5.36
N TRP A 1017 -2.34 -29.89 -4.14
CA TRP A 1017 -1.52 -30.20 -2.96
C TRP A 1017 -0.71 -31.49 -3.08
N ASP A 1018 -1.13 -32.43 -3.92
CA ASP A 1018 -0.48 -33.72 -4.10
C ASP A 1018 0.50 -33.72 -5.30
N ASN A 1019 0.77 -32.52 -5.83
CA ASN A 1019 1.59 -32.27 -7.01
C ASN A 1019 1.03 -32.98 -8.25
N SER A 1020 -0.28 -32.91 -8.48
CA SER A 1020 -0.94 -33.36 -9.71
C SER A 1020 -1.45 -32.19 -10.54
N LEU A 1021 -1.33 -32.31 -11.86
CA LEU A 1021 -1.97 -31.38 -12.80
C LEU A 1021 -3.44 -31.73 -12.93
N ILE A 1022 -4.30 -30.75 -12.67
CA ILE A 1022 -5.75 -30.88 -12.73
C ILE A 1022 -6.31 -29.86 -13.73
N PRO A 1023 -7.18 -30.30 -14.68
CA PRO A 1023 -7.89 -29.38 -15.56
C PRO A 1023 -8.71 -28.35 -14.77
N LEU A 1024 -8.66 -27.10 -15.20
CA LEU A 1024 -9.26 -25.99 -14.47
C LEU A 1024 -10.80 -25.92 -14.69
N THR A 1025 -11.60 -26.42 -13.74
CA THR A 1025 -13.07 -26.59 -13.92
C THR A 1025 -13.92 -25.35 -13.60
N ASN A 1026 -13.39 -24.37 -12.88
CA ASN A 1026 -14.14 -23.20 -12.36
C ASN A 1026 -13.60 -21.86 -12.90
N LEU A 1027 -13.23 -21.79 -14.18
CA LEU A 1027 -12.68 -20.59 -14.80
C LEU A 1027 -13.71 -19.44 -14.80
N ARG A 1028 -13.37 -18.32 -14.16
CA ARG A 1028 -14.11 -17.05 -14.27
C ARG A 1028 -13.37 -16.12 -15.20
N VAL A 1029 -14.08 -15.31 -15.98
CA VAL A 1029 -13.47 -14.32 -16.89
C VAL A 1029 -13.92 -12.89 -16.52
N LEU A 1030 -13.02 -11.93 -16.67
CA LEU A 1030 -13.23 -10.52 -16.35
C LEU A 1030 -12.48 -9.65 -17.36
N ALA A 1031 -13.11 -8.58 -17.84
CA ALA A 1031 -12.43 -7.50 -18.53
C ALA A 1031 -12.83 -6.15 -17.93
N ASP A 1032 -11.85 -5.28 -17.65
CA ASP A 1032 -12.08 -3.98 -17.00
C ASP A 1032 -12.92 -3.05 -17.88
N HIS A 1033 -12.61 -3.03 -19.19
CA HIS A 1033 -13.36 -2.28 -20.20
C HIS A 1033 -13.72 -3.17 -21.40
N PRO A 1034 -14.84 -3.92 -21.34
CA PRO A 1034 -15.25 -4.88 -22.38
C PRO A 1034 -15.39 -4.28 -23.79
N ASN A 1035 -15.66 -2.98 -23.91
CA ASN A 1035 -15.76 -2.29 -25.20
C ASN A 1035 -14.38 -1.96 -25.81
N CYS A 1036 -13.32 -1.99 -25.02
CA CYS A 1036 -11.93 -1.72 -25.43
C CYS A 1036 -11.16 -3.03 -25.61
N TYR A 1037 -11.35 -3.95 -24.66
CA TYR A 1037 -10.81 -5.31 -24.64
C TYR A 1037 -11.83 -6.26 -24.02
N ASP A 1038 -12.12 -7.39 -24.66
CA ASP A 1038 -13.06 -8.38 -24.16
C ASP A 1038 -12.38 -9.74 -23.91
N ILE A 1039 -13.12 -10.65 -23.31
CA ILE A 1039 -12.69 -12.01 -22.99
C ILE A 1039 -13.87 -12.98 -23.07
N GLN A 1040 -13.65 -14.16 -23.63
CA GLN A 1040 -14.66 -15.19 -23.77
C GLN A 1040 -14.07 -16.58 -23.50
N GLY A 1041 -14.58 -17.24 -22.44
CA GLY A 1041 -14.19 -18.60 -22.06
C GLY A 1041 -14.93 -19.69 -22.85
N GLY A 1042 -14.32 -20.88 -22.91
CA GLY A 1042 -14.90 -22.06 -23.54
C GLY A 1042 -14.23 -23.36 -23.05
N ILE A 1043 -14.87 -24.48 -23.34
CA ILE A 1043 -14.38 -25.83 -23.01
C ILE A 1043 -14.57 -26.72 -24.23
N ASN A 1044 -13.54 -27.42 -24.65
CA ASN A 1044 -13.65 -28.46 -25.68
C ASN A 1044 -12.64 -29.59 -25.46
N THR A 1045 -12.77 -30.68 -26.22
CA THR A 1045 -11.94 -31.89 -26.07
C THR A 1045 -10.50 -31.73 -26.56
N VAL A 1046 -10.22 -30.72 -27.38
CA VAL A 1046 -8.90 -30.52 -28.03
C VAL A 1046 -8.03 -29.56 -27.23
N TRP A 1047 -8.62 -28.52 -26.64
CA TRP A 1047 -7.93 -27.44 -25.91
C TRP A 1047 -8.21 -27.48 -24.41
N GLY A 1048 -9.03 -28.41 -23.94
CA GLY A 1048 -9.53 -28.43 -22.57
C GLY A 1048 -10.29 -27.15 -22.24
N ASN A 1049 -10.00 -26.58 -21.09
CA ASN A 1049 -10.45 -25.23 -20.74
C ASN A 1049 -9.58 -24.21 -21.47
N TYR A 1050 -10.23 -23.22 -22.10
CA TYR A 1050 -9.57 -22.18 -22.87
C TYR A 1050 -10.35 -20.86 -22.80
N PHE A 1051 -9.72 -19.76 -23.19
CA PHE A 1051 -10.43 -18.51 -23.47
C PHE A 1051 -9.74 -17.73 -24.57
N TYR A 1052 -10.52 -16.93 -25.29
CA TYR A 1052 -10.03 -15.87 -26.16
C TYR A 1052 -10.07 -14.54 -25.42
N PHE A 1053 -9.13 -13.65 -25.70
CA PHE A 1053 -9.09 -12.31 -25.13
C PHE A 1053 -8.39 -11.33 -26.07
N GLY A 1054 -8.61 -10.04 -25.85
CA GLY A 1054 -7.88 -8.97 -26.53
C GLY A 1054 -8.81 -7.84 -26.98
N GLY A 1055 -8.23 -6.91 -27.71
CA GLY A 1055 -8.98 -5.82 -28.31
C GLY A 1055 -8.08 -4.70 -28.82
N PRO A 1056 -8.63 -3.81 -29.66
CA PRO A 1056 -7.86 -2.77 -30.32
C PRO A 1056 -7.52 -1.58 -29.40
N GLY A 1057 -8.05 -1.56 -28.16
CA GLY A 1057 -8.05 -0.36 -27.34
C GLY A 1057 -9.08 0.61 -27.89
N ARG A 1058 -8.64 1.82 -28.23
CA ARG A 1058 -9.50 2.89 -28.76
C ARG A 1058 -10.25 2.47 -30.02
N ASN A 1059 -11.57 2.56 -30.01
CA ASN A 1059 -12.46 2.26 -31.13
C ASN A 1059 -13.82 2.99 -30.99
N MET A 1060 -14.75 2.81 -31.94
CA MET A 1060 -16.05 3.50 -31.90
C MET A 1060 -16.87 3.26 -30.63
N LYS A 1061 -16.74 2.10 -29.98
CA LYS A 1061 -17.41 1.74 -28.72
C LYS A 1061 -16.58 2.07 -27.48
N CYS A 1062 -15.31 2.44 -27.68
CA CYS A 1062 -14.36 2.83 -26.66
C CYS A 1062 -13.54 4.04 -27.16
N PRO A 1063 -14.14 5.24 -27.21
CA PRO A 1063 -13.54 6.41 -27.85
C PRO A 1063 -12.31 6.97 -27.14
#